data_AF-A0A9D2CG81-F1
#
_entry.id   AF-A0A9D2CG81-F1
#
_cell.length_a   1.000
_cell.length_b   1.000
_cell.length_c   1.000
_cell.angle_alpha   90.00
_cell.angle_beta   90.00
_cell.angle_gamma   90.00
#
_symmetry.space_group_name_H-M   'P 1'
#
loop_
_entity.id
_entity.type
_entity.pdbx_description
1 polymer ?
#
loop_
_entity_poly.entity_id
_entity_poly.type
_entity_poly.pdbx_seq_one_letter_code
_entity_poly.pdbx_strand_id
1 'polypeptide(L)'
;MKRKLILVVLVFAVLFGAFAAFTACADETTGSFKAEYEIRSGESVSIGGGVTYEIVGEYEGVSIDAKTGVITFDDSAPYTQILVVAKKDGKVVSETKVTLVSDFQTPTLTFTNLTDNIVDGETVTAVSDTGSAVTYELKESVSGISIGRTTGRVSFAASVEDGTAFTVVASSRGATAEHAFKASTENFVTAEETTQYTSLESPCDVGFKLDFASDETVAGQGVLGVQEGNSLLDESLYEYDAATRMLRLKKEAFASWTTGEHALKIVTAKNSVSVTVIAATKFINTAEDLASINDSAEALSGYYVMMSDIDLSAYCQAHAEEGYWEPIGVYHDVTDGTALADAFKGTFDGNGHKITGFHIYRDDVNDTTAFNAGLFGYIDTSAVIRNLGLESDEYNAARSYSGLFAGVNTGTIENCYVKGDFECIGNCTGGFVGRNEGTIENAYVLGDVIGEQMVGAFAGRNMGELINCYAVASDAGASPVSTLVGSEEGQASGQCFESQEAFESFDFPFGEPWVVGEGAPYLKEAVKTYYMNGIALTGIPETAYKGSDISLSAIVTPSGAVDAGELVYTASVGTISDGVLHLPYDTDASVCVVTVTCGEFSDSAEISLLDPAVTFGIESDTLVKATEYDLFVSVLPDTAELKGALKYQIVDDGGDSRITITSDGKITVSRNSKWTSVTVRAYVEIDGKVIAEAEKTFAIADPV
;
A
#
# COMPACT_ATOMS: atom_id res chain seq x y z
N MET A 1 -48.09 18.82 -40.57
CA MET A 1 -47.89 18.20 -39.25
C MET A 1 -47.37 19.23 -38.27
N LYS A 2 -47.54 18.99 -36.98
CA LYS A 2 -47.76 19.94 -35.87
C LYS A 2 -46.74 21.09 -35.73
N ARG A 3 -47.32 22.26 -35.37
CA ARG A 3 -46.75 23.57 -35.05
C ARG A 3 -46.07 23.59 -33.67
N LYS A 4 -45.00 24.38 -33.51
CA LYS A 4 -44.66 25.08 -32.25
C LYS A 4 -44.04 26.43 -32.57
N LEU A 5 -44.69 27.50 -32.14
CA LEU A 5 -44.10 28.80 -31.84
C LEU A 5 -45.09 29.55 -30.96
N ILE A 6 -44.62 30.20 -29.89
CA ILE A 6 -44.78 31.65 -29.63
C ILE A 6 -44.23 32.03 -28.25
N LEU A 7 -43.44 33.10 -28.30
CA LEU A 7 -42.79 33.97 -27.30
C LEU A 7 -43.85 35.00 -26.78
N VAL A 8 -43.98 35.29 -25.47
CA VAL A 8 -43.40 36.45 -24.73
C VAL A 8 -44.26 37.74 -24.61
N VAL A 9 -44.56 38.08 -23.34
CA VAL A 9 -44.43 39.37 -22.61
C VAL A 9 -45.61 40.39 -22.50
N LEU A 10 -45.56 41.09 -21.34
CA LEU A 10 -46.15 42.39 -20.89
C LEU A 10 -47.47 42.32 -20.07
N VAL A 11 -47.74 43.06 -18.97
CA VAL A 11 -47.01 44.02 -18.08
C VAL A 11 -48.02 44.57 -17.02
N PHE A 12 -47.54 44.93 -15.81
CA PHE A 12 -48.06 45.92 -14.79
C PHE A 12 -49.53 45.85 -14.29
N ALA A 13 -49.98 46.44 -13.16
CA ALA A 13 -49.51 46.85 -11.82
C ALA A 13 -50.68 47.66 -11.18
N VAL A 14 -50.67 47.86 -9.85
CA VAL A 14 -51.19 49.04 -9.10
C VAL A 14 -52.62 49.06 -8.46
N LEU A 15 -52.57 49.09 -7.11
CA LEU A 15 -53.28 49.88 -6.06
C LEU A 15 -54.73 49.60 -5.55
N PHE A 16 -54.75 49.31 -4.22
CA PHE A 16 -55.48 49.96 -3.10
C PHE A 16 -57.01 50.17 -3.12
N GLY A 17 -57.66 49.63 -2.07
CA GLY A 17 -58.19 50.50 -1.00
C GLY A 17 -59.72 50.62 -0.82
N ALA A 18 -60.16 50.16 0.36
CA ALA A 18 -61.23 50.69 1.22
C ALA A 18 -62.69 50.21 1.08
N PHE A 19 -63.10 49.55 2.17
CA PHE A 19 -64.43 49.32 2.76
C PHE A 19 -65.46 50.46 2.62
N ALA A 20 -66.73 50.13 2.35
CA ALA A 20 -67.79 49.99 3.40
C ALA A 20 -69.23 49.92 2.81
N ALA A 21 -69.94 48.85 3.23
CA ALA A 21 -71.37 48.71 3.53
C ALA A 21 -72.47 49.30 2.62
N PHE A 22 -73.34 48.43 2.08
CA PHE A 22 -74.74 48.29 2.53
C PHE A 22 -75.36 47.00 1.95
N THR A 23 -75.97 46.20 2.83
CA THR A 23 -76.70 44.94 2.60
C THR A 23 -78.02 45.12 1.83
N ALA A 24 -78.28 44.26 0.82
CA ALA A 24 -79.53 43.49 0.68
C ALA A 24 -79.51 42.51 -0.52
N CYS A 25 -80.03 41.30 -0.26
CA CYS A 25 -80.35 40.17 -1.16
C CYS A 25 -79.19 39.37 -1.77
N ALA A 26 -78.79 38.33 -1.04
CA ALA A 26 -77.90 37.26 -1.49
C ALA A 26 -78.66 36.28 -2.40
N ASP A 27 -78.29 36.27 -3.68
CA ASP A 27 -78.33 35.06 -4.51
C ASP A 27 -76.95 34.41 -4.33
N GLU A 28 -76.82 33.44 -3.42
CA GLU A 28 -75.54 32.79 -3.12
C GLU A 28 -75.16 31.84 -4.26
N THR A 29 -74.68 32.43 -5.35
CA THR A 29 -73.84 31.71 -6.32
C THR A 29 -72.62 31.20 -5.57
N THR A 30 -72.49 29.87 -5.45
CA THR A 30 -71.32 29.23 -4.86
C THR A 30 -70.09 29.70 -5.63
N GLY A 31 -69.12 30.29 -4.93
CA GLY A 31 -67.89 30.77 -5.57
C GLY A 31 -67.05 29.62 -6.13
N SER A 32 -65.96 29.95 -6.81
CA SER A 32 -64.91 28.99 -7.16
C SER A 32 -63.60 29.42 -6.53
N PHE A 33 -62.76 28.46 -6.17
CA PHE A 33 -61.40 28.75 -5.73
C PHE A 33 -60.61 29.47 -6.82
N LYS A 34 -59.54 30.16 -6.42
CA LYS A 34 -58.45 30.48 -7.37
C LYS A 34 -57.84 29.18 -7.89
N ALA A 35 -57.19 29.26 -9.05
CA ALA A 35 -56.54 28.10 -9.66
C ALA A 35 -55.50 27.45 -8.72
N GLU A 36 -54.72 28.28 -8.02
CA GLU A 36 -53.74 27.85 -7.03
C GLU A 36 -53.63 28.87 -5.88
N TYR A 37 -53.21 28.40 -4.71
CA TYR A 37 -52.88 29.21 -3.54
C TYR A 37 -51.46 28.89 -3.05
N GLU A 38 -50.77 29.91 -2.59
CA GLU A 38 -49.60 29.77 -1.70
C GLU A 38 -50.01 30.37 -0.37
N ILE A 39 -49.93 29.57 0.71
CA ILE A 39 -50.41 30.01 2.03
C ILE A 39 -49.41 29.70 3.13
N ARG A 40 -49.41 30.54 4.16
CA ARG A 40 -48.71 30.33 5.43
C ARG A 40 -49.62 29.67 6.45
N SER A 41 -49.03 29.03 7.46
CA SER A 41 -49.79 28.38 8.54
C SER A 41 -50.69 29.40 9.25
N GLY A 42 -51.99 29.12 9.31
CA GLY A 42 -53.02 30.02 9.84
C GLY A 42 -53.77 30.86 8.79
N GLU A 43 -53.36 30.83 7.51
CA GLU A 43 -54.11 31.44 6.41
C GLU A 43 -55.20 30.52 5.85
N SER A 44 -56.18 31.08 5.15
CA SER A 44 -57.37 30.33 4.70
C SER A 44 -57.56 30.31 3.19
N VAL A 45 -58.03 29.17 2.69
CA VAL A 45 -58.65 29.08 1.36
C VAL A 45 -60.17 29.07 1.53
N SER A 46 -60.85 30.11 1.05
CA SER A 46 -62.30 30.24 1.24
C SER A 46 -63.03 30.72 -0.01
N ILE A 47 -64.24 30.21 -0.22
CA ILE A 47 -65.19 30.62 -1.26
C ILE A 47 -66.57 30.91 -0.62
N GLY A 48 -67.34 31.80 -1.22
CA GLY A 48 -68.71 32.10 -0.76
C GLY A 48 -69.70 30.96 -1.04
N GLY A 49 -70.85 30.98 -0.36
CA GLY A 49 -71.98 30.08 -0.67
C GLY A 49 -72.23 28.93 0.32
N GLY A 50 -71.78 29.04 1.58
CA GLY A 50 -72.09 28.09 2.66
C GLY A 50 -71.49 26.69 2.47
N VAL A 51 -70.19 26.61 2.17
CA VAL A 51 -69.46 25.35 1.93
C VAL A 51 -68.64 24.89 3.15
N THR A 52 -68.25 23.62 3.15
CA THR A 52 -67.22 23.08 4.06
C THR A 52 -65.96 22.69 3.31
N TYR A 53 -64.81 22.77 3.98
CA TYR A 53 -63.49 22.52 3.38
C TYR A 53 -62.88 21.21 3.86
N GLU A 54 -62.15 20.53 2.97
CA GLU A 54 -61.49 19.26 3.26
C GLU A 54 -60.20 19.13 2.46
N ILE A 55 -59.14 18.62 3.10
CA ILE A 55 -57.91 18.23 2.42
C ILE A 55 -58.12 16.83 1.84
N VAL A 56 -57.80 16.65 0.56
CA VAL A 56 -57.87 15.34 -0.09
C VAL A 56 -56.56 14.59 0.17
N GLY A 57 -56.63 13.59 1.05
CA GLY A 57 -55.49 12.78 1.49
C GLY A 57 -55.09 13.07 2.95
N GLU A 58 -54.16 12.28 3.47
CA GLU A 58 -53.56 12.50 4.79
C GLU A 58 -52.15 13.06 4.59
N TYR A 59 -51.87 14.19 5.25
CA TYR A 59 -50.55 14.82 5.26
C TYR A 59 -50.17 15.05 6.71
N GLU A 60 -49.04 14.47 7.12
CA GLU A 60 -48.54 14.59 8.48
C GLU A 60 -48.30 16.06 8.84
N GLY A 61 -48.77 16.46 10.03
CA GLY A 61 -48.63 17.83 10.51
C GLY A 61 -49.57 18.86 9.88
N VAL A 62 -50.44 18.50 8.91
CA VAL A 62 -51.32 19.46 8.21
C VAL A 62 -52.80 19.27 8.58
N SER A 63 -53.51 20.37 8.82
CA SER A 63 -54.94 20.37 9.15
C SER A 63 -55.68 21.54 8.50
N ILE A 64 -56.98 21.35 8.22
CA ILE A 64 -57.88 22.41 7.74
C ILE A 64 -59.10 22.53 8.65
N ASP A 65 -59.47 23.76 9.01
CA ASP A 65 -60.74 24.02 9.65
C ASP A 65 -61.87 23.93 8.61
N ALA A 66 -62.74 22.93 8.78
CA ALA A 66 -63.77 22.60 7.81
C ALA A 66 -64.82 23.71 7.58
N LYS A 67 -64.89 24.75 8.42
CA LYS A 67 -65.87 25.84 8.28
C LYS A 67 -65.26 27.11 7.71
N THR A 68 -64.04 27.41 8.10
CA THR A 68 -63.35 28.66 7.76
C THR A 68 -62.36 28.49 6.61
N GLY A 69 -61.90 27.27 6.36
CA GLY A 69 -60.88 26.97 5.36
C GLY A 69 -59.47 27.38 5.78
N VAL A 70 -59.28 27.77 7.05
CA VAL A 70 -57.97 28.05 7.66
C VAL A 70 -57.16 26.76 7.69
N ILE A 71 -55.94 26.79 7.19
CA ILE A 71 -55.03 25.65 7.15
C ILE A 71 -53.88 25.91 8.12
N THR A 72 -53.63 24.96 9.02
CA THR A 72 -52.53 24.98 9.97
C THR A 72 -51.60 23.80 9.74
N PHE A 73 -50.30 24.06 9.70
CA PHE A 73 -49.27 23.06 9.52
C PHE A 73 -48.00 23.37 10.33
N ASP A 74 -47.22 22.32 10.64
CA ASP A 74 -45.92 22.38 11.31
C ASP A 74 -44.74 22.08 10.35
N ASP A 75 -43.54 21.93 10.91
CA ASP A 75 -42.28 21.78 10.16
C ASP A 75 -42.15 20.44 9.40
N SER A 76 -43.09 19.49 9.57
CA SER A 76 -43.05 18.21 8.84
C SER A 76 -43.53 18.30 7.38
N ALA A 77 -44.09 19.43 6.96
CA ALA A 77 -44.68 19.60 5.62
C ALA A 77 -44.15 20.83 4.82
N PRO A 78 -42.83 21.03 4.69
CA PRO A 78 -42.30 22.20 3.97
C PRO A 78 -42.56 22.09 2.46
N TYR A 79 -43.19 23.11 1.87
CA TYR A 79 -43.51 23.19 0.43
C TYR A 79 -44.38 22.05 -0.10
N THR A 80 -45.08 21.35 0.80
CA THR A 80 -46.03 20.31 0.43
C THR A 80 -47.18 20.94 -0.37
N GLN A 81 -47.44 20.39 -1.55
CA GLN A 81 -48.62 20.74 -2.32
C GLN A 81 -49.77 19.82 -1.92
N ILE A 82 -50.81 20.40 -1.32
CA ILE A 82 -52.02 19.70 -0.93
C ILE A 82 -53.17 20.06 -1.86
N LEU A 83 -54.13 19.15 -2.02
CA LEU A 83 -55.37 19.40 -2.74
C LEU A 83 -56.47 19.71 -1.73
N VAL A 84 -57.12 20.87 -1.88
CA VAL A 84 -58.25 21.26 -1.02
C VAL A 84 -59.52 21.32 -1.84
N VAL A 85 -60.58 20.69 -1.32
CA VAL A 85 -61.91 20.70 -1.92
C VAL A 85 -62.89 21.48 -1.04
N ALA A 86 -63.76 22.24 -1.69
CA ALA A 86 -64.94 22.82 -1.07
C ALA A 86 -66.15 21.96 -1.41
N LYS A 87 -66.94 21.60 -0.39
CA LYS A 87 -68.12 20.75 -0.51
C LYS A 87 -69.37 21.51 -0.08
N LYS A 88 -70.44 21.40 -0.87
CA LYS A 88 -71.80 21.84 -0.52
C LYS A 88 -72.71 20.63 -0.49
N ASP A 89 -73.45 20.43 0.60
CA ASP A 89 -74.30 19.26 0.83
C ASP A 89 -73.58 17.91 0.57
N GLY A 90 -72.30 17.85 0.96
CA GLY A 90 -71.44 16.66 0.81
C GLY A 90 -70.86 16.42 -0.60
N LYS A 91 -71.16 17.27 -1.59
CA LYS A 91 -70.61 17.18 -2.96
C LYS A 91 -69.53 18.22 -3.20
N VAL A 92 -68.44 17.82 -3.84
CA VAL A 92 -67.36 18.74 -4.26
C VAL A 92 -67.91 19.72 -5.29
N VAL A 93 -67.78 21.01 -5.01
CA VAL A 93 -68.22 22.11 -5.88
C VAL A 93 -67.05 22.91 -6.46
N SER A 94 -65.88 22.86 -5.82
CA SER A 94 -64.64 23.45 -6.31
C SER A 94 -63.44 22.75 -5.66
N GLU A 95 -62.31 22.72 -6.36
CA GLU A 95 -61.04 22.18 -5.87
C GLU A 95 -59.90 23.11 -6.25
N THR A 96 -58.82 23.11 -5.47
CA THR A 96 -57.63 23.91 -5.74
C THR A 96 -56.39 23.29 -5.15
N LYS A 97 -55.25 23.57 -5.77
CA LYS A 97 -53.95 23.21 -5.23
C LYS A 97 -53.46 24.31 -4.29
N VAL A 98 -52.95 23.89 -3.15
CA VAL A 98 -52.43 24.77 -2.13
C VAL A 98 -50.99 24.37 -1.83
N THR A 99 -50.04 25.25 -2.07
CA THR A 99 -48.65 25.08 -1.68
C THR A 99 -48.47 25.66 -0.28
N LEU A 100 -48.07 24.81 0.67
CA LEU A 100 -47.80 25.21 2.05
C LEU A 100 -46.42 25.86 2.16
N VAL A 101 -46.39 27.15 2.45
CA VAL A 101 -45.14 27.92 2.55
C VAL A 101 -44.77 28.05 4.03
N SER A 102 -43.76 27.30 4.46
CA SER A 102 -43.13 27.47 5.78
C SER A 102 -42.12 28.62 5.74
N ASP A 103 -42.00 29.37 6.83
CA ASP A 103 -40.84 30.24 7.05
C ASP A 103 -39.65 29.35 7.41
N PHE A 104 -38.64 29.29 6.55
CA PHE A 104 -37.38 28.67 6.92
C PHE A 104 -36.87 29.30 8.22
N GLN A 105 -36.48 28.49 9.20
CA GLN A 105 -35.61 28.98 10.25
C GLN A 105 -34.39 29.60 9.58
N THR A 106 -34.12 30.88 9.88
CA THR A 106 -32.96 31.59 9.34
C THR A 106 -31.72 30.88 9.88
N PRO A 107 -30.88 30.28 9.01
CA PRO A 107 -29.77 29.49 9.50
C PRO A 107 -28.70 30.36 10.14
N THR A 108 -28.00 29.81 11.13
CA THR A 108 -26.72 30.33 11.58
C THR A 108 -25.63 29.77 10.68
N LEU A 109 -24.77 30.66 10.16
CA LEU A 109 -23.63 30.28 9.32
C LEU A 109 -22.33 30.44 10.10
N THR A 110 -21.46 29.42 10.03
CA THR A 110 -20.15 29.43 10.69
C THR A 110 -19.09 29.00 9.70
N PHE A 111 -18.04 29.80 9.50
CA PHE A 111 -16.87 29.39 8.72
C PHE A 111 -16.09 28.32 9.48
N THR A 112 -15.59 27.31 8.77
CA THR A 112 -14.93 26.13 9.35
C THR A 112 -13.46 26.01 8.95
N ASN A 113 -12.92 27.00 8.22
CA ASN A 113 -11.49 27.06 7.94
C ASN A 113 -10.69 27.18 9.25
N LEU A 114 -9.64 26.37 9.40
CA LEU A 114 -8.77 26.38 10.58
C LEU A 114 -7.76 27.55 10.58
N THR A 115 -7.55 28.18 9.42
CA THR A 115 -6.63 29.29 9.23
C THR A 115 -7.27 30.37 8.36
N ASP A 116 -6.90 31.62 8.62
CA ASP A 116 -7.31 32.77 7.80
C ASP A 116 -6.44 32.91 6.54
N ASN A 117 -5.32 32.18 6.45
CA ASN A 117 -4.41 32.25 5.31
C ASN A 117 -4.78 31.16 4.29
N ILE A 118 -5.07 31.57 3.05
CA ILE A 118 -5.57 30.71 1.97
C ILE A 118 -4.53 30.65 0.87
N VAL A 119 -4.16 29.46 0.39
CA VAL A 119 -3.31 29.30 -0.81
C VAL A 119 -4.14 29.18 -2.08
N ASP A 120 -3.52 29.39 -3.25
CA ASP A 120 -4.23 29.33 -4.53
C ASP A 120 -4.93 27.98 -4.73
N GLY A 121 -6.19 28.03 -5.17
CA GLY A 121 -7.00 26.84 -5.43
C GLY A 121 -7.67 26.21 -4.21
N GLU A 122 -7.47 26.73 -3.00
CA GLU A 122 -8.14 26.25 -1.79
C GLU A 122 -9.59 26.69 -1.66
N THR A 123 -10.32 26.00 -0.79
CA THR A 123 -11.74 26.24 -0.55
C THR A 123 -11.96 26.92 0.79
N VAL A 124 -12.68 28.03 0.76
CA VAL A 124 -13.31 28.60 1.95
C VAL A 124 -14.63 27.86 2.20
N THR A 125 -14.84 27.41 3.44
CA THR A 125 -15.98 26.59 3.82
C THR A 125 -16.73 27.22 4.99
N ALA A 126 -18.06 27.25 4.89
CA ALA A 126 -18.96 27.55 5.98
C ALA A 126 -20.11 26.55 6.02
N VAL A 127 -20.56 26.23 7.23
CA VAL A 127 -21.67 25.30 7.49
C VAL A 127 -22.91 26.06 7.96
N SER A 128 -24.07 25.52 7.61
CA SER A 128 -25.36 25.93 8.16
C SER A 128 -25.79 24.93 9.23
N ASP A 129 -26.20 25.44 10.39
CA ASP A 129 -26.85 24.67 11.46
C ASP A 129 -28.10 23.88 11.00
N THR A 130 -28.80 24.36 9.97
CA THR A 130 -29.95 23.68 9.35
C THR A 130 -29.59 22.69 8.24
N GLY A 131 -28.30 22.53 7.92
CA GLY A 131 -27.84 21.72 6.77
C GLY A 131 -28.15 22.33 5.40
N SER A 132 -28.58 23.60 5.36
CA SER A 132 -28.87 24.29 4.10
C SER A 132 -27.61 24.58 3.30
N ALA A 133 -27.70 24.49 1.96
CA ALA A 133 -26.58 24.79 1.08
C ALA A 133 -26.08 26.23 1.25
N VAL A 134 -24.77 26.40 1.26
CA VAL A 134 -24.09 27.68 1.42
C VAL A 134 -23.50 28.13 0.08
N THR A 135 -23.59 29.43 -0.19
CA THR A 135 -22.95 30.06 -1.35
C THR A 135 -21.99 31.14 -0.90
N TYR A 136 -20.99 31.42 -1.73
CA TYR A 136 -19.89 32.32 -1.40
C TYR A 136 -19.75 33.44 -2.41
N GLU A 137 -19.36 34.62 -1.94
CA GLU A 137 -18.94 35.73 -2.78
C GLU A 137 -17.89 36.57 -2.05
N LEU A 138 -17.09 37.34 -2.80
CA LEU A 138 -16.23 38.34 -2.20
C LEU A 138 -17.08 39.55 -1.81
N LYS A 139 -16.93 40.03 -0.57
CA LYS A 139 -17.63 41.22 -0.09
C LYS A 139 -17.33 42.43 -0.97
N GLU A 140 -16.07 42.55 -1.38
CA GLU A 140 -15.59 43.56 -2.31
C GLU A 140 -14.69 42.90 -3.35
N SER A 141 -14.67 43.44 -4.57
CA SER A 141 -13.78 42.92 -5.61
C SER A 141 -12.32 43.23 -5.25
N VAL A 142 -11.51 42.20 -5.11
CA VAL A 142 -10.06 42.30 -4.90
C VAL A 142 -9.35 41.89 -6.20
N SER A 143 -8.43 42.73 -6.68
CA SER A 143 -7.77 42.50 -7.97
C SER A 143 -7.00 41.17 -7.95
N GLY A 144 -7.26 40.32 -8.94
CA GLY A 144 -6.59 39.03 -9.07
C GLY A 144 -7.14 37.93 -8.15
N ILE A 145 -8.11 38.19 -7.27
CA ILE A 145 -8.73 37.17 -6.42
C ILE A 145 -10.14 36.89 -6.91
N SER A 146 -10.49 35.61 -7.04
CA SER A 146 -11.84 35.16 -7.38
C SER A 146 -12.27 34.02 -6.47
N ILE A 147 -13.59 33.83 -6.30
CA ILE A 147 -14.16 32.73 -5.52
C ILE A 147 -15.29 32.04 -6.28
N GLY A 148 -15.29 30.72 -6.28
CA GLY A 148 -16.34 29.90 -6.85
C GLY A 148 -17.60 29.95 -5.99
N ARG A 149 -18.71 30.42 -6.55
CA ARG A 149 -19.95 30.69 -5.80
C ARG A 149 -20.51 29.50 -5.03
N THR A 150 -20.42 28.29 -5.58
CA THR A 150 -20.96 27.07 -4.95
C THR A 150 -19.87 26.18 -4.38
N THR A 151 -18.63 26.36 -4.81
CA THR A 151 -17.51 25.52 -4.40
C THR A 151 -16.72 26.13 -3.27
N GLY A 152 -16.78 27.45 -3.08
CA GLY A 152 -15.91 28.19 -2.16
C GLY A 152 -14.44 28.24 -2.62
N ARG A 153 -14.12 27.68 -3.80
CA ARG A 153 -12.75 27.60 -4.32
C ARG A 153 -12.25 29.00 -4.66
N VAL A 154 -11.19 29.42 -4.00
CA VAL A 154 -10.50 30.68 -4.22
C VAL A 154 -9.45 30.47 -5.32
N SER A 155 -9.23 31.49 -6.15
CA SER A 155 -8.15 31.46 -7.14
C SER A 155 -7.46 32.82 -7.22
N PHE A 156 -6.14 32.78 -7.29
CA PHE A 156 -5.25 33.93 -7.31
C PHE A 156 -4.59 34.07 -8.68
N ALA A 157 -4.55 35.30 -9.19
CA ALA A 157 -3.65 35.66 -10.27
C ALA A 157 -2.21 35.80 -9.74
N ALA A 158 -1.23 35.61 -10.61
CA ALA A 158 0.19 35.79 -10.25
C ALA A 158 0.56 37.19 -9.72
N SER A 159 -0.32 38.18 -9.87
CA SER A 159 -0.14 39.55 -9.36
C SER A 159 -0.55 39.73 -7.89
N VAL A 160 -1.14 38.72 -7.26
CA VAL A 160 -1.56 38.79 -5.85
C VAL A 160 -0.31 38.70 -4.96
N GLU A 161 -0.17 39.62 -4.00
CA GLU A 161 0.95 39.65 -3.05
C GLU A 161 0.62 38.83 -1.79
N ASP A 162 1.65 38.26 -1.14
CA ASP A 162 1.48 37.57 0.14
C ASP A 162 0.85 38.50 1.19
N GLY A 163 -0.10 37.97 1.95
CA GLY A 163 -0.83 38.70 2.98
C GLY A 163 -1.95 39.61 2.45
N THR A 164 -2.23 39.63 1.14
CA THR A 164 -3.35 40.41 0.58
C THR A 164 -4.67 40.01 1.25
N ALA A 165 -5.31 40.93 1.97
CA ALA A 165 -6.54 40.66 2.69
C ALA A 165 -7.76 40.66 1.74
N PHE A 166 -8.69 39.75 1.98
CA PHE A 166 -10.00 39.71 1.30
C PHE A 166 -11.08 39.20 2.26
N THR A 167 -12.34 39.58 2.03
CA THR A 167 -13.46 39.15 2.88
C THR A 167 -14.44 38.33 2.07
N VAL A 168 -14.79 37.15 2.57
CA VAL A 168 -15.77 36.25 1.96
C VAL A 168 -17.10 36.39 2.71
N VAL A 169 -18.19 36.47 1.95
CA VAL A 169 -19.56 36.42 2.46
C VAL A 169 -20.13 35.04 2.15
N ALA A 170 -20.40 34.26 3.18
CA ALA A 170 -21.19 33.04 3.10
C ALA A 170 -22.67 33.38 3.21
N SER A 171 -23.50 32.84 2.33
CA SER A 171 -24.94 33.12 2.26
C SER A 171 -25.76 31.83 2.16
N SER A 172 -26.82 31.73 2.97
CA SER A 172 -27.81 30.66 2.87
C SER A 172 -29.18 31.13 3.36
N ARG A 173 -30.23 30.91 2.57
CA ARG A 173 -31.64 31.23 2.92
C ARG A 173 -31.85 32.60 3.58
N GLY A 174 -31.15 33.63 3.09
CA GLY A 174 -31.26 35.01 3.61
C GLY A 174 -30.39 35.34 4.81
N ALA A 175 -29.73 34.35 5.43
CA ALA A 175 -28.65 34.57 6.38
C ALA A 175 -27.32 34.83 5.66
N THR A 176 -26.48 35.66 6.26
CA THR A 176 -25.12 35.92 5.79
C THR A 176 -24.14 35.85 6.97
N ALA A 177 -22.93 35.38 6.70
CA ALA A 177 -21.79 35.51 7.60
C ALA A 177 -20.61 36.02 6.78
N GLU A 178 -19.81 36.90 7.37
CA GLU A 178 -18.61 37.43 6.75
C GLU A 178 -17.38 36.94 7.51
N HIS A 179 -16.31 36.62 6.80
CA HIS A 179 -15.02 36.28 7.40
C HIS A 179 -13.87 36.84 6.57
N ALA A 180 -12.85 37.34 7.25
CA ALA A 180 -11.67 37.93 6.62
C ALA A 180 -10.57 36.88 6.48
N PHE A 181 -10.00 36.80 5.28
CA PHE A 181 -8.92 35.91 4.92
C PHE A 181 -7.74 36.72 4.36
N LYS A 182 -6.60 36.06 4.21
CA LYS A 182 -5.38 36.59 3.61
C LYS A 182 -4.88 35.61 2.55
N ALA A 183 -4.40 36.13 1.42
CA ALA A 183 -3.73 35.30 0.43
C ALA A 183 -2.36 34.88 0.95
N SER A 184 -2.04 33.59 0.87
CA SER A 184 -0.69 33.06 1.04
C SER A 184 -0.20 32.62 -0.32
N THR A 185 0.74 33.37 -0.91
CA THR A 185 1.24 33.10 -2.27
C THR A 185 2.60 32.40 -2.27
N GLU A 186 3.22 32.28 -1.11
CA GLU A 186 4.42 31.48 -0.88
C GLU A 186 4.08 30.24 -0.03
N ASN A 187 4.72 29.10 -0.35
CA ASN A 187 4.68 27.90 0.49
C ASN A 187 5.64 28.09 1.66
N PHE A 188 5.17 28.76 2.69
CA PHE A 188 5.99 29.10 3.86
C PHE A 188 6.36 27.87 4.67
N VAL A 189 5.36 27.09 5.11
CA VAL A 189 5.57 25.76 5.67
C VAL A 189 5.59 24.75 4.54
N THR A 190 6.58 23.88 4.55
CA THR A 190 6.70 22.76 3.61
C THR A 190 6.84 21.44 4.38
N ALA A 191 6.63 20.33 3.69
CA ALA A 191 7.06 19.02 4.18
C ALA A 191 8.39 18.68 3.49
N GLU A 192 9.34 18.11 4.23
CA GLU A 192 10.62 17.64 3.66
C GLU A 192 10.36 16.55 2.61
N GLU A 193 9.42 15.64 2.93
CA GLU A 193 8.90 14.64 2.01
C GLU A 193 7.39 14.81 1.89
N THR A 194 6.88 14.89 0.66
CA THR A 194 5.45 15.10 0.40
C THR A 194 4.69 13.80 0.17
N THR A 195 5.38 12.68 0.03
CA THR A 195 4.77 11.37 -0.21
C THR A 195 5.21 10.38 0.87
N GLN A 196 4.25 9.68 1.47
CA GLN A 196 4.50 8.57 2.37
C GLN A 196 3.69 7.35 1.93
N TYR A 197 3.97 6.19 2.52
CA TYR A 197 3.40 4.92 2.07
C TYR A 197 2.84 4.16 3.27
N THR A 198 1.73 3.45 3.08
CA THR A 198 1.22 2.49 4.05
C THR A 198 0.71 1.24 3.31
N SER A 199 0.71 0.08 3.96
CA SER A 199 0.13 -1.14 3.41
C SER A 199 -1.23 -1.39 4.05
N LEU A 200 -2.25 -1.75 3.27
CA LEU A 200 -3.56 -2.10 3.81
C LEU A 200 -3.61 -3.49 4.44
N GLU A 201 -2.73 -4.42 4.02
CA GLU A 201 -2.58 -5.74 4.66
C GLU A 201 -1.87 -5.66 6.02
N SER A 202 -0.91 -4.76 6.16
CA SER A 202 -0.24 -4.47 7.43
C SER A 202 -0.01 -2.96 7.61
N PRO A 203 -1.06 -2.23 8.03
CA PRO A 203 -1.01 -0.78 8.21
C PRO A 203 0.11 -0.33 9.14
N CYS A 204 0.94 0.57 8.62
CA CYS A 204 1.96 1.27 9.37
C CYS A 204 1.56 2.71 9.67
N ASP A 205 2.12 3.25 10.74
CA ASP A 205 2.06 4.67 11.05
C ASP A 205 3.08 5.41 10.15
N VAL A 206 2.68 6.56 9.63
CA VAL A 206 3.48 7.33 8.66
C VAL A 206 3.65 8.76 9.15
N GLY A 207 4.76 9.40 8.82
CA GLY A 207 4.98 10.78 9.24
C GLY A 207 5.48 11.74 8.19
N PHE A 208 5.20 13.00 8.47
CA PHE A 208 5.60 14.14 7.67
C PHE A 208 6.40 15.09 8.55
N LYS A 209 7.68 15.26 8.20
CA LYS A 209 8.54 16.25 8.83
C LYS A 209 8.29 17.61 8.19
N LEU A 210 7.91 18.57 9.01
CA LEU A 210 7.53 19.91 8.56
C LEU A 210 8.67 20.90 8.78
N ASP A 211 9.00 21.65 7.73
CA ASP A 211 9.88 22.81 7.81
C ASP A 211 9.04 24.08 7.91
N PHE A 212 9.16 24.76 9.06
CA PHE A 212 8.52 26.05 9.32
C PHE A 212 9.44 27.24 9.00
N ALA A 213 10.53 26.97 8.25
CA ALA A 213 11.60 27.91 8.00
C ALA A 213 12.12 28.51 9.32
N SER A 214 12.36 29.83 9.34
CA SER A 214 12.85 30.56 10.51
C SER A 214 11.77 31.23 11.37
N ASP A 215 10.47 30.96 11.15
CA ASP A 215 9.38 31.59 11.93
C ASP A 215 8.94 30.70 13.10
N GLU A 216 9.57 30.94 14.25
CA GLU A 216 9.28 30.24 15.50
C GLU A 216 7.86 30.51 16.05
N THR A 217 7.18 31.56 15.58
CA THR A 217 5.78 31.84 15.99
C THR A 217 4.81 30.87 15.33
N VAL A 218 5.04 30.57 14.05
CA VAL A 218 4.25 29.57 13.33
C VAL A 218 4.64 28.16 13.79
N ALA A 219 5.94 27.91 13.98
CA ALA A 219 6.41 26.63 14.51
C ALA A 219 5.83 26.32 15.90
N GLY A 220 5.72 27.33 16.78
CA GLY A 220 5.10 27.17 18.09
C GLY A 220 3.59 26.87 18.06
N GLN A 221 2.91 27.16 16.96
CA GLN A 221 1.50 26.76 16.74
C GLN A 221 1.39 25.36 16.12
N GLY A 222 2.38 24.95 15.33
CA GLY A 222 2.45 23.62 14.74
C GLY A 222 1.32 23.33 13.75
N VAL A 223 0.78 22.12 13.85
CA VAL A 223 -0.34 21.63 13.03
C VAL A 223 -1.67 21.99 13.68
N LEU A 224 -2.51 22.72 12.96
CA LEU A 224 -3.87 23.08 13.38
C LEU A 224 -4.89 21.99 13.05
N GLY A 225 -4.61 21.17 12.03
CA GLY A 225 -5.42 20.02 11.67
C GLY A 225 -4.93 19.32 10.41
N VAL A 226 -5.43 18.12 10.16
CA VAL A 226 -5.19 17.36 8.93
C VAL A 226 -6.52 17.15 8.21
N GLN A 227 -6.55 17.36 6.90
CA GLN A 227 -7.75 17.22 6.09
C GLN A 227 -7.56 16.19 4.97
N GLU A 228 -8.59 15.38 4.74
CA GLU A 228 -8.77 14.58 3.52
C GLU A 228 -9.93 15.19 2.73
N GLY A 229 -9.63 15.74 1.54
CA GLY A 229 -10.58 16.57 0.81
C GLY A 229 -11.01 17.81 1.60
N ASN A 230 -12.29 17.89 1.99
CA ASN A 230 -12.85 18.97 2.82
C ASN A 230 -13.18 18.53 4.26
N SER A 231 -12.85 17.29 4.62
CA SER A 231 -13.17 16.71 5.93
C SER A 231 -11.93 16.74 6.81
N LEU A 232 -12.09 17.15 8.07
CA LEU A 232 -11.03 17.03 9.07
C LEU A 232 -10.91 15.58 9.52
N LEU A 233 -9.68 15.10 9.62
CA LEU A 233 -9.37 13.87 10.34
C LEU A 233 -9.62 14.11 11.84
N ASP A 234 -10.11 13.08 12.52
CA ASP A 234 -10.26 13.08 13.97
C ASP A 234 -8.89 13.26 14.64
N GLU A 235 -8.80 14.16 15.64
CA GLU A 235 -7.55 14.46 16.35
C GLU A 235 -6.93 13.24 17.05
N SER A 236 -7.70 12.17 17.31
CA SER A 236 -7.17 10.93 17.85
C SER A 236 -6.32 10.13 16.87
N LEU A 237 -6.47 10.38 15.56
CA LEU A 237 -5.84 9.64 14.47
C LEU A 237 -4.47 10.18 14.05
N TYR A 238 -4.02 11.28 14.65
CA TYR A 238 -2.69 11.83 14.40
C TYR A 238 -2.11 12.50 15.64
N GLU A 239 -0.81 12.72 15.63
CA GLU A 239 -0.10 13.46 16.66
C GLU A 239 1.00 14.32 16.04
N TYR A 240 1.29 15.47 16.66
CA TYR A 240 2.35 16.36 16.22
C TYR A 240 3.33 16.60 17.36
N ASP A 241 4.60 16.28 17.13
CA ASP A 241 5.69 16.59 18.04
C ASP A 241 6.40 17.87 17.60
N ALA A 242 6.28 18.93 18.40
CA ALA A 242 6.88 20.23 18.13
C ALA A 242 8.42 20.23 18.25
N ALA A 243 9.01 19.31 19.01
CA ALA A 243 10.48 19.26 19.18
C ALA A 243 11.16 18.69 17.93
N THR A 244 10.56 17.67 17.33
CA THR A 244 11.04 17.03 16.10
C THR A 244 10.39 17.62 14.84
N ARG A 245 9.37 18.47 15.01
CA ARG A 245 8.53 19.07 13.95
C ARG A 245 7.85 18.02 13.08
N MET A 246 7.41 16.95 13.71
CA MET A 246 7.00 15.73 13.05
C MET A 246 5.52 15.46 13.28
N LEU A 247 4.75 15.36 12.20
CA LEU A 247 3.37 14.89 12.23
C LEU A 247 3.35 13.38 11.98
N ARG A 248 2.79 12.60 12.90
CA ARG A 248 2.54 11.16 12.73
C ARG A 248 1.05 10.93 12.51
N LEU A 249 0.71 10.32 11.38
CA LEU A 249 -0.61 9.75 11.13
C LEU A 249 -0.60 8.30 11.61
N LYS A 250 -1.54 7.96 12.48
CA LYS A 250 -1.65 6.62 13.04
C LYS A 250 -2.31 5.69 12.03
N LYS A 251 -1.94 4.42 12.04
CA LYS A 251 -2.48 3.40 11.13
C LYS A 251 -4.00 3.32 11.13
N GLU A 252 -4.66 3.64 12.24
CA GLU A 252 -6.12 3.65 12.35
C GLU A 252 -6.77 4.66 11.40
N ALA A 253 -6.03 5.70 10.99
CA ALA A 253 -6.49 6.67 9.99
C ALA A 253 -6.77 6.01 8.62
N PHE A 254 -6.09 4.90 8.32
CA PHE A 254 -6.12 4.25 7.01
C PHE A 254 -7.11 3.08 6.95
N ALA A 255 -7.78 2.75 8.06
CA ALA A 255 -8.62 1.55 8.17
C ALA A 255 -9.78 1.50 7.15
N SER A 256 -10.25 2.65 6.66
CA SER A 256 -11.31 2.76 5.66
C SER A 256 -10.82 3.17 4.27
N TRP A 257 -9.52 3.25 4.07
CA TRP A 257 -8.95 3.67 2.80
C TRP A 257 -8.97 2.54 1.77
N THR A 258 -9.05 2.94 0.51
CA THR A 258 -8.84 2.05 -0.63
C THR A 258 -7.38 2.10 -1.05
N THR A 259 -6.94 1.19 -1.92
CA THR A 259 -5.59 1.30 -2.47
C THR A 259 -5.46 2.52 -3.39
N GLY A 260 -4.24 3.06 -3.50
CA GLY A 260 -3.92 4.20 -4.34
C GLY A 260 -3.47 5.44 -3.57
N GLU A 261 -3.53 6.59 -4.24
CA GLU A 261 -3.01 7.85 -3.73
C GLU A 261 -4.09 8.61 -2.95
N HIS A 262 -3.81 8.95 -1.69
CA HIS A 262 -4.66 9.75 -0.84
C HIS A 262 -4.03 11.12 -0.56
N ALA A 263 -4.59 12.16 -1.17
CA ALA A 263 -4.15 13.52 -0.97
C ALA A 263 -4.69 14.09 0.35
N LEU A 264 -3.77 14.57 1.19
CA LEU A 264 -4.06 15.21 2.46
C LEU A 264 -3.56 16.65 2.46
N LYS A 265 -4.17 17.46 3.33
CA LYS A 265 -3.71 18.80 3.64
C LYS A 265 -3.39 18.91 5.12
N ILE A 266 -2.14 19.24 5.43
CA ILE A 266 -1.72 19.58 6.77
C ILE A 266 -1.92 21.09 6.93
N VAL A 267 -2.88 21.49 7.75
CA VAL A 267 -3.23 22.90 7.94
C VAL A 267 -2.37 23.48 9.05
N THR A 268 -1.65 24.56 8.74
CA THR A 268 -0.88 25.34 9.72
C THR A 268 -1.44 26.74 9.85
N ALA A 269 -0.89 27.54 10.76
CA ALA A 269 -1.28 28.93 10.93
C ALA A 269 -0.98 29.81 9.70
N LYS A 270 -0.09 29.42 8.79
CA LYS A 270 0.35 30.26 7.66
C LYS A 270 -0.08 29.73 6.30
N ASN A 271 -0.03 28.43 6.06
CA ASN A 271 -0.54 27.81 4.83
C ASN A 271 -0.92 26.34 5.08
N SER A 272 -1.67 25.75 4.15
CA SER A 272 -1.80 24.30 4.08
C SER A 272 -0.61 23.71 3.32
N VAL A 273 -0.18 22.53 3.75
CA VAL A 273 0.85 21.73 3.08
C VAL A 273 0.16 20.53 2.45
N SER A 274 0.23 20.43 1.12
CA SER A 274 -0.29 19.28 0.38
C SER A 274 0.69 18.12 0.49
N VAL A 275 0.21 16.98 0.97
CA VAL A 275 0.98 15.74 1.05
C VAL A 275 0.12 14.58 0.54
N THR A 276 0.75 13.46 0.22
CA THR A 276 0.10 12.25 -0.27
C THR A 276 0.52 11.08 0.58
N VAL A 277 -0.42 10.21 0.91
CA VAL A 277 -0.13 8.87 1.43
C VAL A 277 -0.57 7.87 0.39
N ILE A 278 0.34 7.01 -0.05
CA ILE A 278 0.08 5.92 -0.98
C ILE A 278 -0.31 4.69 -0.15
N ALA A 279 -1.55 4.27 -0.26
CA ALA A 279 -2.06 3.03 0.32
C ALA A 279 -1.83 1.87 -0.65
N ALA A 280 -0.79 1.09 -0.42
CA ALA A 280 -0.53 -0.15 -1.14
C ALA A 280 -1.45 -1.27 -0.63
N THR A 281 -1.79 -2.24 -1.48
CA THR A 281 -2.26 -3.56 -1.02
C THR A 281 -1.21 -4.13 -0.08
N LYS A 282 0.01 -4.30 -0.60
CA LYS A 282 1.10 -4.98 0.08
C LYS A 282 2.43 -4.30 -0.23
N PHE A 283 3.31 -4.29 0.76
CA PHE A 283 4.70 -3.92 0.61
C PHE A 283 5.54 -5.11 0.15
N ILE A 284 6.42 -4.89 -0.83
CA ILE A 284 7.35 -5.90 -1.33
C ILE A 284 8.71 -5.68 -0.67
N ASN A 285 9.10 -6.58 0.24
CA ASN A 285 10.39 -6.54 0.95
C ASN A 285 11.28 -7.74 0.61
N THR A 286 10.71 -8.81 0.06
CA THR A 286 11.39 -10.08 -0.19
C THR A 286 11.07 -10.63 -1.58
N ALA A 287 11.85 -11.60 -2.04
CA ALA A 287 11.59 -12.32 -3.28
C ALA A 287 10.23 -13.06 -3.22
N GLU A 288 9.90 -13.61 -2.05
CA GLU A 288 8.65 -14.31 -1.78
C GLU A 288 7.45 -13.35 -1.80
N ASP A 289 7.59 -12.13 -1.28
CA ASP A 289 6.56 -11.11 -1.42
C ASP A 289 6.29 -10.79 -2.90
N LEU A 290 7.35 -10.67 -3.70
CA LEU A 290 7.23 -10.40 -5.14
C LEU A 290 6.55 -11.56 -5.87
N ALA A 291 6.96 -12.80 -5.59
CA ALA A 291 6.38 -14.00 -6.18
C ALA A 291 4.89 -14.18 -5.81
N SER A 292 4.49 -13.78 -4.59
CA SER A 292 3.10 -13.90 -4.11
C SER A 292 2.07 -13.13 -4.93
N ILE A 293 2.50 -12.22 -5.82
CA ILE A 293 1.60 -11.51 -6.75
C ILE A 293 0.90 -12.50 -7.71
N ASN A 294 1.50 -13.67 -7.97
CA ASN A 294 0.91 -14.73 -8.79
C ASN A 294 -0.05 -15.67 -8.02
N ASP A 295 -0.21 -15.51 -6.70
CA ASP A 295 -0.97 -16.47 -5.87
C ASP A 295 -2.48 -16.50 -6.21
N SER A 296 -3.03 -15.40 -6.73
CA SER A 296 -4.44 -15.33 -7.13
C SER A 296 -4.75 -14.21 -8.13
N ALA A 297 -5.92 -14.28 -8.77
CA ALA A 297 -6.42 -13.24 -9.66
C ALA A 297 -6.65 -11.89 -8.93
N GLU A 298 -6.99 -11.92 -7.64
CA GLU A 298 -7.09 -10.73 -6.80
C GLU A 298 -5.71 -10.11 -6.55
N ALA A 299 -4.69 -10.92 -6.27
CA ALA A 299 -3.31 -10.45 -6.11
C ALA A 299 -2.79 -9.79 -7.40
N LEU A 300 -3.07 -10.39 -8.56
CA LEU A 300 -2.71 -9.80 -9.86
C LEU A 300 -3.36 -8.42 -10.14
N SER A 301 -4.35 -8.00 -9.35
CA SER A 301 -5.02 -6.69 -9.45
C SER A 301 -4.61 -5.71 -8.32
N GLY A 302 -3.64 -6.06 -7.49
CA GLY A 302 -3.22 -5.28 -6.32
C GLY A 302 -2.40 -4.01 -6.64
N TYR A 303 -2.18 -3.18 -5.62
CA TYR A 303 -1.23 -2.07 -5.65
C TYR A 303 -0.01 -2.46 -4.82
N TYR A 304 1.16 -2.57 -5.43
CA TYR A 304 2.39 -3.02 -4.80
C TYR A 304 3.42 -1.90 -4.78
N VAL A 305 4.12 -1.77 -3.66
CA VAL A 305 5.22 -0.81 -3.51
C VAL A 305 6.44 -1.56 -2.98
N MET A 306 7.56 -1.46 -3.69
CA MET A 306 8.83 -1.98 -3.19
C MET A 306 9.36 -1.14 -2.05
N MET A 307 9.81 -1.83 -1.01
CA MET A 307 10.26 -1.22 0.23
C MET A 307 11.77 -1.19 0.36
N SER A 308 12.44 -2.05 -0.38
CA SER A 308 13.88 -2.20 -0.49
C SER A 308 14.23 -2.77 -1.86
N ASP A 309 15.51 -2.75 -2.21
CA ASP A 309 16.02 -3.61 -3.27
C ASP A 309 15.73 -5.08 -2.94
N ILE A 310 15.51 -5.87 -3.99
CA ILE A 310 15.21 -7.30 -3.90
C ILE A 310 16.29 -8.09 -4.63
N ASP A 311 16.88 -9.08 -3.98
CA ASP A 311 17.80 -10.04 -4.60
C ASP A 311 17.06 -11.37 -4.81
N LEU A 312 16.90 -11.77 -6.08
CA LEU A 312 16.24 -13.00 -6.48
C LEU A 312 17.20 -14.20 -6.56
N SER A 313 18.49 -14.05 -6.29
CA SER A 313 19.49 -15.11 -6.48
C SER A 313 19.13 -16.41 -5.75
N ALA A 314 18.80 -16.31 -4.45
CA ALA A 314 18.42 -17.46 -3.63
C ALA A 314 17.09 -18.09 -4.08
N TYR A 315 16.11 -17.24 -4.42
CA TYR A 315 14.81 -17.66 -4.94
C TYR A 315 14.97 -18.43 -6.26
N CYS A 316 15.67 -17.85 -7.23
CA CYS A 316 15.91 -18.45 -8.54
C CYS A 316 16.65 -19.79 -8.39
N GLN A 317 17.68 -19.86 -7.55
CA GLN A 317 18.42 -21.10 -7.33
C GLN A 317 17.54 -22.23 -6.74
N ALA A 318 16.58 -21.88 -5.88
CA ALA A 318 15.61 -22.84 -5.35
C ALA A 318 14.64 -23.36 -6.41
N HIS A 319 14.36 -22.57 -7.45
CA HIS A 319 13.42 -22.90 -8.54
C HIS A 319 14.13 -23.22 -9.87
N ALA A 320 15.41 -23.59 -9.83
CA ALA A 320 16.21 -23.85 -11.04
C ALA A 320 15.62 -24.97 -11.92
N GLU A 321 15.03 -26.00 -11.31
CA GLU A 321 14.36 -27.11 -12.02
C GLU A 321 13.00 -26.72 -12.62
N GLU A 322 12.50 -25.52 -12.31
CA GLU A 322 11.22 -24.97 -12.77
C GLU A 322 11.39 -23.82 -13.78
N GLY A 323 12.63 -23.56 -14.22
CA GLY A 323 12.96 -22.46 -15.13
C GLY A 323 13.32 -21.15 -14.44
N TYR A 324 13.66 -21.20 -13.14
CA TYR A 324 14.02 -20.06 -12.27
C TYR A 324 12.84 -19.13 -11.99
N TRP A 325 12.85 -17.89 -12.49
CA TRP A 325 11.75 -16.95 -12.28
C TRP A 325 10.47 -17.37 -13.01
N GLU A 326 9.34 -17.28 -12.30
CA GLU A 326 8.00 -17.37 -12.90
C GLU A 326 7.47 -15.96 -13.19
N PRO A 327 7.18 -15.60 -14.45
CA PRO A 327 6.73 -14.26 -14.81
C PRO A 327 5.48 -13.81 -14.02
N ILE A 328 5.45 -12.56 -13.58
CA ILE A 328 4.26 -11.98 -12.93
C ILE A 328 3.20 -11.73 -13.98
N GLY A 329 2.08 -12.43 -13.81
CA GLY A 329 0.97 -12.43 -14.74
C GLY A 329 1.31 -13.08 -16.08
N VAL A 330 0.43 -13.92 -16.60
CA VAL A 330 0.68 -14.75 -17.78
C VAL A 330 -0.51 -14.73 -18.75
N TYR A 331 -0.20 -15.10 -20.00
CA TYR A 331 -1.21 -15.35 -21.02
C TYR A 331 -1.46 -16.85 -21.16
N HIS A 332 -2.71 -17.26 -21.08
CA HIS A 332 -3.10 -18.65 -21.34
C HIS A 332 -3.81 -18.75 -22.69
N ASP A 333 -3.25 -19.50 -23.64
CA ASP A 333 -3.93 -19.75 -24.92
C ASP A 333 -5.10 -20.73 -24.71
N VAL A 334 -6.27 -20.17 -24.35
CA VAL A 334 -7.49 -20.92 -24.03
C VAL A 334 -8.65 -20.52 -24.92
N THR A 335 -9.41 -21.52 -25.38
CA THR A 335 -10.52 -21.34 -26.33
C THR A 335 -11.78 -20.71 -25.74
N ASP A 336 -11.86 -20.57 -24.41
CA ASP A 336 -13.05 -20.08 -23.70
C ASP A 336 -13.05 -18.57 -23.42
N GLY A 337 -12.02 -17.85 -23.88
CA GLY A 337 -11.91 -16.40 -23.73
C GLY A 337 -11.38 -15.93 -22.37
N THR A 338 -10.86 -16.84 -21.54
CA THR A 338 -10.23 -16.51 -20.25
C THR A 338 -8.71 -16.30 -20.34
N ALA A 339 -8.19 -16.05 -21.53
CA ALA A 339 -6.76 -15.98 -21.82
C ALA A 339 -5.98 -14.92 -21.03
N LEU A 340 -6.67 -13.91 -20.50
CA LEU A 340 -6.14 -12.82 -19.69
C LEU A 340 -6.62 -12.88 -18.24
N ALA A 341 -7.15 -14.02 -17.78
CA ALA A 341 -7.58 -14.18 -16.39
C ALA A 341 -6.42 -13.89 -15.43
N ASP A 342 -5.25 -14.42 -15.76
CA ASP A 342 -4.04 -14.34 -14.96
C ASP A 342 -3.05 -13.28 -15.48
N ALA A 343 -3.50 -12.30 -16.27
CA ALA A 343 -2.69 -11.13 -16.62
C ALA A 343 -2.55 -10.19 -15.41
N PHE A 344 -1.41 -9.51 -15.29
CA PHE A 344 -1.22 -8.47 -14.28
C PHE A 344 -2.06 -7.24 -14.63
N LYS A 345 -2.95 -6.85 -13.72
CA LYS A 345 -3.94 -5.75 -13.85
C LYS A 345 -3.72 -4.65 -12.82
N GLY A 346 -2.75 -4.84 -11.93
CA GLY A 346 -2.50 -4.00 -10.79
C GLY A 346 -1.58 -2.80 -11.06
N THR A 347 -1.16 -2.14 -9.98
CA THR A 347 -0.07 -1.17 -9.99
C THR A 347 1.15 -1.76 -9.31
N PHE A 348 2.31 -1.70 -9.94
CA PHE A 348 3.58 -2.07 -9.32
C PHE A 348 4.52 -0.87 -9.34
N ASP A 349 4.76 -0.28 -8.17
CA ASP A 349 5.69 0.83 -7.98
C ASP A 349 6.99 0.30 -7.36
N GLY A 350 8.05 0.24 -8.16
CA GLY A 350 9.40 -0.09 -7.70
C GLY A 350 9.96 0.96 -6.74
N ASN A 351 9.34 2.14 -6.66
CA ASN A 351 9.68 3.18 -5.69
C ASN A 351 11.18 3.58 -5.72
N GLY A 352 11.79 3.49 -6.90
CA GLY A 352 13.20 3.76 -7.15
C GLY A 352 14.15 2.63 -6.76
N HIS A 353 13.64 1.49 -6.26
CA HIS A 353 14.41 0.29 -5.96
C HIS A 353 14.66 -0.54 -7.21
N LYS A 354 15.55 -1.52 -7.04
CA LYS A 354 15.89 -2.49 -8.08
C LYS A 354 15.72 -3.93 -7.64
N ILE A 355 15.49 -4.78 -8.63
CA ILE A 355 15.52 -6.23 -8.53
C ILE A 355 16.84 -6.70 -9.14
N THR A 356 17.60 -7.48 -8.38
CA THR A 356 18.91 -8.06 -8.75
C THR A 356 18.84 -9.58 -8.68
N GLY A 357 19.85 -10.29 -9.21
CA GLY A 357 19.89 -11.76 -9.15
C GLY A 357 18.76 -12.42 -9.96
N PHE A 358 18.14 -11.66 -10.86
CA PHE A 358 17.09 -12.16 -11.74
C PHE A 358 17.69 -13.19 -12.70
N HIS A 359 17.02 -14.33 -12.84
CA HIS A 359 17.38 -15.34 -13.82
C HIS A 359 16.10 -15.96 -14.36
N ILE A 360 15.98 -16.01 -15.68
CA ILE A 360 14.96 -16.79 -16.37
C ILE A 360 15.61 -17.66 -17.44
N TYR A 361 15.38 -18.97 -17.39
CA TYR A 361 15.88 -19.90 -18.40
C TYR A 361 14.77 -20.89 -18.76
N ARG A 362 14.01 -20.55 -19.81
CA ARG A 362 12.82 -21.28 -20.27
C ARG A 362 12.91 -21.50 -21.79
N ASP A 363 13.72 -22.46 -22.23
CA ASP A 363 13.91 -22.77 -23.65
C ASP A 363 13.06 -23.95 -24.17
N ASP A 364 12.36 -24.68 -23.29
CA ASP A 364 11.51 -25.81 -23.68
C ASP A 364 10.26 -25.34 -24.46
N VAL A 365 10.04 -25.92 -25.63
CA VAL A 365 8.85 -25.69 -26.46
C VAL A 365 7.54 -26.14 -25.80
N ASN A 366 7.61 -27.05 -24.83
CA ASN A 366 6.45 -27.58 -24.11
C ASN A 366 6.14 -26.80 -22.83
N ASP A 367 7.03 -25.90 -22.40
CA ASP A 367 6.75 -25.00 -21.28
C ASP A 367 5.86 -23.85 -21.76
N THR A 368 4.63 -23.80 -21.25
CA THR A 368 3.67 -22.74 -21.61
C THR A 368 4.06 -21.37 -21.06
N THR A 369 4.90 -21.32 -20.02
CA THR A 369 5.42 -20.09 -19.42
C THR A 369 6.70 -19.59 -20.08
N ALA A 370 7.26 -20.37 -21.01
CA ALA A 370 8.41 -19.97 -21.83
C ALA A 370 8.06 -18.87 -22.86
N PHE A 371 6.77 -18.65 -23.13
CA PHE A 371 6.25 -17.64 -24.05
C PHE A 371 5.73 -16.43 -23.28
N ASN A 372 5.88 -15.24 -23.86
CA ASN A 372 5.55 -13.99 -23.18
C ASN A 372 6.27 -13.89 -21.83
N ALA A 373 7.56 -14.19 -21.80
CA ALA A 373 8.34 -14.24 -20.57
C ALA A 373 9.09 -12.92 -20.33
N GLY A 374 9.38 -12.67 -19.06
CA GLY A 374 10.07 -11.51 -18.51
C GLY A 374 9.90 -11.50 -16.99
N LEU A 375 10.26 -10.39 -16.34
CA LEU A 375 9.83 -10.15 -14.96
C LEU A 375 8.30 -10.20 -14.89
N PHE A 376 7.63 -9.53 -15.84
CA PHE A 376 6.20 -9.63 -16.08
C PHE A 376 5.92 -10.43 -17.35
N GLY A 377 4.92 -11.30 -17.34
CA GLY A 377 4.58 -12.05 -18.54
C GLY A 377 3.64 -11.28 -19.46
N TYR A 378 2.45 -10.98 -18.94
CA TYR A 378 1.42 -10.20 -19.63
C TYR A 378 0.87 -9.08 -18.75
N ILE A 379 1.03 -7.84 -19.22
CA ILE A 379 0.57 -6.61 -18.55
C ILE A 379 -0.71 -6.13 -19.24
N ASP A 380 -1.82 -6.14 -18.50
CA ASP A 380 -3.14 -5.70 -18.95
C ASP A 380 -3.23 -4.18 -19.13
N THR A 381 -4.21 -3.71 -19.89
CA THR A 381 -4.40 -2.29 -20.20
C THR A 381 -4.70 -1.43 -18.97
N SER A 382 -5.22 -2.04 -17.91
CA SER A 382 -5.45 -1.38 -16.62
C SER A 382 -4.21 -1.25 -15.75
N ALA A 383 -3.13 -1.97 -16.07
CA ALA A 383 -1.95 -2.04 -15.23
C ALA A 383 -0.99 -0.87 -15.43
N VAL A 384 -0.31 -0.52 -14.34
CA VAL A 384 0.75 0.50 -14.31
C VAL A 384 1.97 -0.08 -13.60
N ILE A 385 3.13 -0.09 -14.26
CA ILE A 385 4.40 -0.48 -13.64
C ILE A 385 5.34 0.71 -13.71
N ARG A 386 5.93 1.10 -12.59
CA ARG A 386 6.76 2.30 -12.54
C ARG A 386 7.95 2.23 -11.62
N ASN A 387 8.93 3.09 -11.89
CA ASN A 387 10.05 3.39 -10.98
C ASN A 387 10.85 2.16 -10.56
N LEU A 388 11.17 1.28 -11.51
CA LEU A 388 11.79 -0.03 -11.24
C LEU A 388 13.05 -0.27 -12.07
N GLY A 389 14.13 -0.67 -11.40
CA GLY A 389 15.31 -1.27 -12.04
C GLY A 389 15.26 -2.80 -12.03
N LEU A 390 15.66 -3.43 -13.12
CA LEU A 390 15.92 -4.88 -13.19
C LEU A 390 17.36 -5.11 -13.62
N GLU A 391 18.14 -5.82 -12.82
CA GLU A 391 19.55 -6.14 -13.09
C GLU A 391 19.78 -7.66 -13.01
N SER A 392 20.42 -8.21 -14.04
CA SER A 392 20.79 -9.61 -14.14
C SER A 392 22.20 -9.74 -14.70
N ASP A 393 23.04 -10.51 -13.98
CA ASP A 393 24.37 -10.93 -14.44
C ASP A 393 24.34 -12.36 -15.02
N GLU A 394 23.14 -12.95 -15.14
CA GLU A 394 22.92 -14.33 -15.58
C GLU A 394 22.61 -14.42 -17.08
N TYR A 395 22.79 -15.62 -17.65
CA TYR A 395 22.37 -15.88 -19.02
C TYR A 395 20.87 -16.16 -19.09
N ASN A 396 20.08 -15.18 -19.51
CA ASN A 396 18.64 -15.33 -19.58
C ASN A 396 18.18 -15.82 -20.95
N ALA A 397 17.27 -16.81 -20.97
CA ALA A 397 16.71 -17.38 -22.19
C ALA A 397 15.21 -17.62 -22.09
N ALA A 398 14.47 -17.28 -23.14
CA ALA A 398 13.05 -17.58 -23.26
C ALA A 398 12.62 -17.89 -24.71
N ARG A 399 11.32 -18.04 -24.95
CA ARG A 399 10.74 -18.23 -26.28
C ARG A 399 9.93 -17.01 -26.72
N SER A 400 9.18 -17.16 -27.81
CA SER A 400 8.57 -16.05 -28.54
C SER A 400 7.76 -15.07 -27.67
N TYR A 401 7.74 -13.81 -28.11
CA TYR A 401 7.06 -12.68 -27.48
C TYR A 401 7.64 -12.28 -26.13
N SER A 402 8.94 -12.45 -25.93
CA SER A 402 9.59 -12.23 -24.64
C SER A 402 10.56 -11.05 -24.66
N GLY A 403 10.73 -10.45 -23.49
CA GLY A 403 11.77 -9.46 -23.16
C GLY A 403 12.04 -9.50 -21.66
N LEU A 404 13.21 -9.04 -21.21
CA LEU A 404 13.59 -9.22 -19.79
C LEU A 404 12.63 -8.54 -18.83
N PHE A 405 12.12 -7.36 -19.18
CA PHE A 405 11.15 -6.66 -18.33
C PHE A 405 9.75 -7.24 -18.49
N ALA A 406 9.30 -7.39 -19.73
CA ALA A 406 7.95 -7.84 -20.04
C ALA A 406 7.87 -8.70 -21.31
N GLY A 407 7.02 -9.71 -21.29
CA GLY A 407 6.62 -10.40 -22.52
C GLY A 407 5.76 -9.50 -23.40
N VAL A 408 4.54 -9.23 -22.95
CA VAL A 408 3.57 -8.37 -23.65
C VAL A 408 3.09 -7.24 -22.76
N ASN A 409 3.13 -6.02 -23.29
CA ASN A 409 2.59 -4.83 -22.63
C ASN A 409 1.36 -4.30 -23.37
N THR A 410 0.22 -4.18 -22.68
CA THR A 410 -0.96 -3.43 -23.15
C THR A 410 -1.33 -2.26 -22.22
N GLY A 411 -0.64 -2.14 -21.08
CA GLY A 411 -0.81 -1.11 -20.07
C GLY A 411 0.23 0.00 -20.16
N THR A 412 0.63 0.53 -19.01
CA THR A 412 1.61 1.62 -18.89
C THR A 412 2.85 1.15 -18.13
N ILE A 413 4.03 1.36 -18.71
CA ILE A 413 5.31 1.17 -18.04
C ILE A 413 6.05 2.51 -18.05
N GLU A 414 6.47 3.04 -16.91
CA GLU A 414 7.14 4.35 -16.84
C GLU A 414 8.35 4.34 -15.90
N ASN A 415 9.44 5.04 -16.27
CA ASN A 415 10.62 5.18 -15.41
C ASN A 415 11.23 3.83 -14.98
N CYS A 416 11.46 2.95 -15.95
CA CYS A 416 11.99 1.61 -15.69
C CYS A 416 13.26 1.35 -16.51
N TYR A 417 14.15 0.50 -16.00
CA TYR A 417 15.31 0.06 -16.78
C TYR A 417 15.61 -1.43 -16.61
N VAL A 418 16.30 -1.97 -17.61
CA VAL A 418 16.85 -3.32 -17.61
C VAL A 418 18.36 -3.25 -17.81
N LYS A 419 19.10 -4.03 -17.02
CA LYS A 419 20.49 -4.40 -17.30
C LYS A 419 20.60 -5.91 -17.30
N GLY A 420 20.99 -6.50 -18.42
CA GLY A 420 21.18 -7.94 -18.53
C GLY A 420 21.10 -8.45 -19.95
N ASP A 421 21.76 -9.57 -20.18
CA ASP A 421 21.79 -10.23 -21.48
C ASP A 421 20.55 -11.13 -21.65
N PHE A 422 20.05 -11.23 -22.88
CA PHE A 422 18.83 -11.96 -23.18
C PHE A 422 18.84 -12.66 -24.54
N GLU A 423 18.54 -13.96 -24.53
CA GLU A 423 18.24 -14.75 -25.72
C GLU A 423 16.75 -15.09 -25.80
N CYS A 424 16.14 -14.89 -26.97
CA CYS A 424 14.77 -15.34 -27.23
C CYS A 424 14.70 -16.19 -28.50
N ILE A 425 14.18 -17.41 -28.37
CA ILE A 425 14.02 -18.36 -29.47
C ILE A 425 12.64 -18.19 -30.11
N GLY A 426 12.62 -17.63 -31.32
CA GLY A 426 11.43 -17.46 -32.16
C GLY A 426 11.11 -16.01 -32.51
N ASN A 427 9.86 -15.60 -32.35
CA ASN A 427 9.36 -14.30 -32.81
C ASN A 427 9.32 -13.24 -31.71
N CYS A 428 9.43 -11.97 -32.12
CA CYS A 428 9.23 -10.79 -31.27
C CYS A 428 10.19 -10.78 -30.07
N THR A 429 11.47 -10.62 -30.36
CA THR A 429 12.54 -10.52 -29.36
C THR A 429 12.85 -9.05 -29.08
N GLY A 430 12.62 -8.59 -27.84
CA GLY A 430 13.10 -7.28 -27.39
C GLY A 430 13.90 -7.40 -26.12
N GLY A 431 14.95 -6.58 -25.94
CA GLY A 431 15.72 -6.57 -24.70
C GLY A 431 14.87 -6.14 -23.49
N PHE A 432 13.96 -5.18 -23.70
CA PHE A 432 13.03 -4.71 -22.67
C PHE A 432 11.68 -5.42 -22.76
N VAL A 433 11.04 -5.38 -23.93
CA VAL A 433 9.69 -5.93 -24.14
C VAL A 433 9.59 -6.74 -25.42
N GLY A 434 8.96 -7.92 -25.37
CA GLY A 434 8.71 -8.72 -26.58
C GLY A 434 7.75 -8.02 -27.55
N ARG A 435 6.55 -7.68 -27.06
CA ARG A 435 5.53 -6.96 -27.82
C ARG A 435 4.90 -5.82 -27.01
N ASN A 436 4.96 -4.61 -27.55
CA ASN A 436 4.28 -3.45 -26.97
C ASN A 436 3.02 -3.06 -27.77
N GLU A 437 1.88 -2.99 -27.10
CA GLU A 437 0.62 -2.42 -27.59
C GLU A 437 0.12 -1.26 -26.69
N GLY A 438 0.74 -1.08 -25.52
CA GLY A 438 0.47 -0.01 -24.58
C GLY A 438 1.46 1.15 -24.69
N THR A 439 1.73 1.80 -23.55
CA THR A 439 2.68 2.90 -23.44
C THR A 439 3.89 2.47 -22.63
N ILE A 440 5.09 2.77 -23.13
CA ILE A 440 6.33 2.67 -22.38
C ILE A 440 7.01 4.04 -22.43
N GLU A 441 7.28 4.63 -21.27
CA GLU A 441 7.82 5.98 -21.16
C GLU A 441 9.08 6.03 -20.26
N ASN A 442 10.07 6.83 -20.68
CA ASN A 442 11.29 7.11 -19.93
C ASN A 442 12.00 5.84 -19.46
N ALA A 443 12.34 4.97 -20.40
CA ALA A 443 12.89 3.65 -20.10
C ALA A 443 14.15 3.34 -20.91
N TYR A 444 14.99 2.46 -20.37
CA TYR A 444 16.16 2.00 -21.12
C TYR A 444 16.52 0.54 -20.88
N VAL A 445 17.30 -0.03 -21.80
CA VAL A 445 17.91 -1.36 -21.67
C VAL A 445 19.40 -1.31 -21.99
N LEU A 446 20.20 -1.99 -21.17
CA LEU A 446 21.62 -2.24 -21.38
C LEU A 446 21.87 -3.75 -21.32
N GLY A 447 22.49 -4.31 -22.35
CA GLY A 447 22.79 -5.74 -22.41
C GLY A 447 22.64 -6.27 -23.83
N ASP A 448 23.23 -7.44 -24.06
CA ASP A 448 23.21 -8.08 -25.36
C ASP A 448 21.86 -8.80 -25.59
N VAL A 449 21.28 -8.58 -26.77
CA VAL A 449 20.03 -9.22 -27.19
C VAL A 449 20.31 -10.15 -28.36
N ILE A 450 19.91 -11.41 -28.23
CA ILE A 450 20.02 -12.45 -29.25
C ILE A 450 18.62 -12.96 -29.60
N GLY A 451 18.26 -12.98 -30.89
CA GLY A 451 16.96 -13.47 -31.33
C GLY A 451 16.93 -13.90 -32.80
N GLU A 452 15.82 -14.53 -33.20
CA GLU A 452 15.66 -15.07 -34.56
C GLU A 452 14.85 -14.16 -35.49
N GLN A 453 13.74 -13.59 -34.99
CA GLN A 453 12.80 -12.81 -35.81
C GLN A 453 12.25 -11.58 -35.07
N MET A 454 12.09 -10.47 -35.80
CA MET A 454 11.62 -9.19 -35.26
C MET A 454 12.41 -8.82 -34.00
N VAL A 455 13.73 -8.75 -34.15
CA VAL A 455 14.66 -8.48 -33.05
C VAL A 455 14.90 -6.98 -32.97
N GLY A 456 14.59 -6.38 -31.83
CA GLY A 456 14.95 -5.00 -31.51
C GLY A 456 15.71 -4.93 -30.20
N ALA A 457 16.65 -4.00 -30.09
CA ALA A 457 17.44 -3.81 -28.89
C ALA A 457 16.52 -3.48 -27.69
N PHE A 458 15.44 -2.72 -27.92
CA PHE A 458 14.43 -2.40 -26.90
C PHE A 458 13.18 -3.28 -27.03
N ALA A 459 12.49 -3.20 -28.18
CA ALA A 459 11.24 -3.92 -28.41
C ALA A 459 11.30 -4.83 -29.63
N GLY A 460 10.76 -6.04 -29.52
CA GLY A 460 10.65 -6.93 -30.68
C GLY A 460 9.64 -6.39 -31.69
N ARG A 461 8.42 -6.11 -31.22
CA ARG A 461 7.37 -5.47 -32.01
C ARG A 461 6.70 -4.34 -31.23
N ASN A 462 6.59 -3.17 -31.83
CA ASN A 462 5.87 -2.03 -31.27
C ASN A 462 4.62 -1.72 -32.09
N MET A 463 3.46 -1.72 -31.45
CA MET A 463 2.15 -1.32 -32.00
C MET A 463 1.52 -0.19 -31.19
N GLY A 464 2.11 0.17 -30.05
CA GLY A 464 1.68 1.24 -29.16
C GLY A 464 2.62 2.45 -29.21
N GLU A 465 2.92 3.01 -28.04
CA GLU A 465 3.77 4.20 -27.91
C GLU A 465 5.04 3.87 -27.09
N LEU A 466 6.20 4.21 -27.66
CA LEU A 466 7.47 4.28 -26.94
C LEU A 466 7.89 5.75 -26.84
N ILE A 467 8.00 6.26 -25.62
CA ILE A 467 8.28 7.67 -25.33
C ILE A 467 9.61 7.76 -24.59
N ASN A 468 10.61 8.46 -25.15
CA ASN A 468 11.95 8.57 -24.59
C ASN A 468 12.55 7.18 -24.19
N CYS A 469 12.51 6.21 -25.11
CA CYS A 469 13.00 4.86 -24.87
C CYS A 469 14.36 4.62 -25.53
N TYR A 470 15.32 4.09 -24.78
CA TYR A 470 16.71 4.01 -25.21
C TYR A 470 17.30 2.60 -25.05
N ALA A 471 18.22 2.23 -25.93
CA ALA A 471 18.95 0.97 -25.85
C ALA A 471 20.38 1.13 -26.34
N VAL A 472 21.26 0.18 -26.03
CA VAL A 472 22.56 0.05 -26.68
C VAL A 472 22.51 -1.12 -27.65
N ALA A 473 23.16 -0.98 -28.81
CA ALA A 473 23.22 -2.02 -29.83
C ALA A 473 23.93 -3.27 -29.28
N SER A 474 23.42 -4.45 -29.64
CA SER A 474 24.00 -5.75 -29.30
C SER A 474 24.95 -6.18 -30.40
N ASP A 475 26.20 -6.46 -30.03
CA ASP A 475 27.20 -7.06 -30.92
C ASP A 475 27.25 -8.59 -30.80
N ALA A 476 26.41 -9.18 -29.94
CA ALA A 476 26.32 -10.62 -29.75
C ALA A 476 25.53 -11.32 -30.86
N GLY A 477 25.83 -12.61 -31.06
CA GLY A 477 25.12 -13.48 -32.01
C GLY A 477 25.57 -13.36 -33.47
N ALA A 478 24.80 -13.96 -34.39
CA ALA A 478 25.13 -14.04 -35.81
C ALA A 478 24.73 -12.78 -36.62
N SER A 479 23.83 -11.96 -36.08
CA SER A 479 23.35 -10.70 -36.68
C SER A 479 23.27 -9.63 -35.59
N PRO A 480 24.18 -8.64 -35.58
CA PRO A 480 24.15 -7.56 -34.61
C PRO A 480 22.81 -6.83 -34.61
N VAL A 481 22.30 -6.50 -33.42
CA VAL A 481 21.02 -5.79 -33.25
C VAL A 481 21.31 -4.30 -33.10
N SER A 482 21.11 -3.55 -34.18
CA SER A 482 21.40 -2.11 -34.23
C SER A 482 20.15 -1.23 -34.32
N THR A 483 18.96 -1.80 -34.17
CA THR A 483 17.68 -1.09 -34.25
C THR A 483 16.98 -1.09 -32.89
N LEU A 484 16.31 0.02 -32.54
CA LEU A 484 15.54 0.12 -31.31
C LEU A 484 14.37 -0.88 -31.28
N VAL A 485 13.67 -0.99 -32.42
CA VAL A 485 12.50 -1.86 -32.58
C VAL A 485 12.68 -2.78 -33.78
N GLY A 486 12.35 -4.06 -33.63
CA GLY A 486 12.45 -5.05 -34.71
C GLY A 486 11.34 -4.91 -35.78
N SER A 487 10.11 -4.66 -35.35
CA SER A 487 8.96 -4.37 -36.20
C SER A 487 8.14 -3.21 -35.64
N GLU A 488 8.14 -2.07 -36.34
CA GLU A 488 7.47 -0.84 -35.92
C GLU A 488 6.14 -0.64 -36.67
N GLU A 489 5.02 -0.66 -35.95
CA GLU A 489 3.67 -0.31 -36.42
C GLU A 489 3.07 0.86 -35.63
N GLY A 490 3.62 1.14 -34.45
CA GLY A 490 3.23 2.22 -33.55
C GLY A 490 4.07 3.49 -33.72
N GLN A 491 4.25 4.21 -32.61
CA GLN A 491 5.14 5.35 -32.51
C GLN A 491 6.31 5.04 -31.57
N ALA A 492 7.51 5.48 -31.96
CA ALA A 492 8.68 5.41 -31.11
C ALA A 492 9.46 6.73 -31.13
N SER A 493 9.80 7.21 -29.94
CA SER A 493 10.75 8.29 -29.70
C SER A 493 11.84 7.81 -28.74
N GLY A 494 13.09 8.15 -29.08
CA GLY A 494 14.28 7.59 -28.44
C GLY A 494 15.25 7.02 -29.48
N GLN A 495 16.28 6.30 -29.05
CA GLN A 495 17.30 5.78 -29.97
C GLN A 495 18.05 4.55 -29.44
N CYS A 496 18.55 3.75 -30.38
CA CYS A 496 19.53 2.71 -30.11
C CYS A 496 20.93 3.28 -30.35
N PHE A 497 21.76 3.29 -29.32
CA PHE A 497 23.12 3.82 -29.36
C PHE A 497 24.10 2.77 -29.87
N GLU A 498 25.13 3.20 -30.61
CA GLU A 498 26.17 2.30 -31.12
C GLU A 498 27.13 1.79 -30.03
N SER A 499 27.14 2.41 -28.85
CA SER A 499 28.00 2.01 -27.73
C SER A 499 27.47 2.53 -26.39
N GLN A 500 27.90 1.88 -25.30
CA GLN A 500 27.61 2.32 -23.94
C GLN A 500 28.18 3.73 -23.64
N GLU A 501 29.37 4.07 -24.15
CA GLU A 501 29.95 5.40 -23.99
C GLU A 501 29.06 6.50 -24.58
N ALA A 502 28.45 6.25 -25.75
CA ALA A 502 27.52 7.19 -26.37
C ALA A 502 26.21 7.32 -25.58
N PHE A 503 25.75 6.23 -24.94
CA PHE A 503 24.59 6.23 -24.06
C PHE A 503 24.85 7.03 -22.79
N GLU A 504 25.95 6.76 -22.09
CA GLU A 504 26.31 7.38 -20.81
C GLU A 504 26.66 8.87 -20.90
N SER A 505 26.95 9.35 -22.10
CA SER A 505 27.22 10.77 -22.38
C SER A 505 26.00 11.52 -22.91
N PHE A 506 24.85 10.85 -23.05
CA PHE A 506 23.63 11.45 -23.56
C PHE A 506 22.90 12.30 -22.51
N ASP A 507 22.35 13.43 -22.95
CA ASP A 507 21.53 14.32 -22.12
C ASP A 507 20.08 13.83 -22.15
N PHE A 508 19.72 12.95 -21.21
CA PHE A 508 18.40 12.33 -21.18
C PHE A 508 17.30 13.35 -20.81
N PRO A 509 16.16 13.36 -21.52
CA PRO A 509 15.02 14.22 -21.21
C PRO A 509 14.20 13.71 -20.01
N PHE A 510 14.79 12.89 -19.15
CA PHE A 510 14.12 12.30 -18.00
C PHE A 510 13.92 13.34 -16.90
N GLY A 511 12.71 13.40 -16.34
CA GLY A 511 12.41 14.16 -15.13
C GLY A 511 12.52 13.30 -13.88
N GLU A 512 12.10 13.84 -12.74
CA GLU A 512 11.90 13.04 -11.52
C GLU A 512 11.05 11.79 -11.84
N PRO A 513 11.42 10.61 -11.32
CA PRO A 513 12.40 10.37 -10.25
C PRO A 513 13.82 10.07 -10.73
N TRP A 514 14.16 10.30 -12.00
CA TRP A 514 15.50 10.01 -12.51
C TRP A 514 16.53 11.01 -12.02
N VAL A 515 17.69 10.48 -11.60
CA VAL A 515 18.91 11.26 -11.46
C VAL A 515 19.75 11.09 -12.71
N VAL A 516 19.94 12.19 -13.44
CA VAL A 516 20.75 12.25 -14.67
C VAL A 516 22.10 12.90 -14.34
N GLY A 517 23.19 12.27 -14.76
CA GLY A 517 24.56 12.69 -14.45
C GLY A 517 25.59 12.01 -15.35
N GLU A 518 26.85 11.90 -14.91
CA GLU A 518 27.85 11.09 -15.60
C GLU A 518 27.50 9.60 -15.46
N GLY A 519 27.27 8.90 -16.57
CA GLY A 519 26.90 7.48 -16.58
C GLY A 519 25.44 7.23 -16.96
N ALA A 520 24.98 6.00 -16.79
CA ALA A 520 23.59 5.63 -17.03
C ALA A 520 22.66 6.31 -15.99
N PRO A 521 21.49 6.85 -16.40
CA PRO A 521 20.50 7.36 -15.46
C PRO A 521 20.09 6.31 -14.43
N TYR A 522 19.89 6.71 -13.17
CA TYR A 522 19.40 5.84 -12.12
C TYR A 522 18.22 6.47 -11.39
N LEU A 523 17.40 5.64 -10.77
CA LEU A 523 16.20 6.09 -10.06
C LEU A 523 16.57 6.57 -8.65
N LYS A 524 16.01 7.70 -8.26
CA LYS A 524 16.10 8.17 -6.87
C LYS A 524 15.20 7.30 -5.99
N GLU A 525 15.78 6.65 -4.99
CA GLU A 525 15.01 5.96 -3.96
C GLU A 525 14.17 6.96 -3.15
N ALA A 526 12.90 6.62 -2.89
CA ALA A 526 12.06 7.46 -2.05
C ALA A 526 12.51 7.36 -0.58
N VAL A 527 12.64 8.50 0.09
CA VAL A 527 12.92 8.57 1.52
C VAL A 527 11.61 8.40 2.27
N LYS A 528 11.57 7.41 3.17
CA LYS A 528 10.35 7.00 3.86
C LYS A 528 10.46 7.32 5.35
N THR A 529 9.37 7.83 5.94
CA THR A 529 9.30 8.15 7.36
C THR A 529 8.23 7.28 8.02
N TYR A 530 8.64 6.09 8.46
CA TYR A 530 7.77 5.15 9.17
C TYR A 530 7.97 5.21 10.67
N TYR A 531 6.93 4.85 11.41
CA TYR A 531 7.04 4.60 12.85
C TYR A 531 6.88 3.13 13.15
N MET A 532 7.56 2.71 14.20
CA MET A 532 7.55 1.35 14.67
C MET A 532 6.14 1.01 15.13
N ASN A 533 5.62 -0.10 14.59
CA ASN A 533 4.32 -0.66 14.92
C ASN A 533 4.43 -2.04 15.58
N GLY A 534 5.62 -2.65 15.52
CA GLY A 534 5.88 -3.92 16.16
C GLY A 534 7.32 -4.40 16.00
N ILE A 535 7.64 -5.44 16.75
CA ILE A 535 8.89 -6.19 16.65
C ILE A 535 8.55 -7.68 16.71
N ALA A 536 9.31 -8.51 15.99
CA ALA A 536 9.15 -9.97 16.02
C ALA A 536 10.52 -10.64 16.15
N LEU A 537 10.67 -11.56 17.11
CA LEU A 537 11.83 -12.46 17.18
C LEU A 537 11.79 -13.43 16.01
N THR A 538 12.95 -13.64 15.39
CA THR A 538 13.09 -14.55 14.25
C THR A 538 14.26 -15.49 14.44
N GLY A 539 14.24 -16.64 13.76
CA GLY A 539 15.32 -17.62 13.82
C GLY A 539 15.45 -18.37 15.15
N ILE A 540 14.46 -18.26 16.05
CA ILE A 540 14.49 -18.94 17.35
C ILE A 540 14.04 -20.39 17.19
N PRO A 541 14.85 -21.39 17.60
CA PRO A 541 14.46 -22.79 17.50
C PRO A 541 13.46 -23.18 18.61
N GLU A 542 12.51 -24.06 18.30
CA GLU A 542 11.58 -24.61 19.32
C GLU A 542 12.30 -25.39 20.42
N THR A 543 13.42 -26.03 20.06
CA THR A 543 14.26 -26.82 20.99
C THR A 543 15.73 -26.49 20.78
N ALA A 544 16.50 -26.46 21.87
CA ALA A 544 17.95 -26.35 21.82
C ALA A 544 18.57 -27.21 22.91
N TYR A 545 19.78 -27.71 22.69
CA TYR A 545 20.51 -28.38 23.74
C TYR A 545 21.16 -27.37 24.68
N LYS A 546 21.28 -27.72 25.96
CA LYS A 546 22.10 -26.96 26.91
C LYS A 546 23.54 -26.92 26.41
N GLY A 547 24.19 -25.76 26.51
CA GLY A 547 25.51 -25.53 25.90
C GLY A 547 25.48 -25.02 24.45
N SER A 548 24.31 -24.94 23.81
CA SER A 548 24.20 -24.37 22.47
C SER A 548 24.33 -22.84 22.48
N ASP A 549 24.91 -22.35 21.39
CA ASP A 549 24.86 -20.94 21.01
C ASP A 549 23.73 -20.73 20.01
N ILE A 550 22.91 -19.71 20.24
CA ILE A 550 21.76 -19.37 19.40
C ILE A 550 21.88 -17.92 18.97
N SER A 551 22.08 -17.70 17.67
CA SER A 551 22.03 -16.35 17.09
C SER A 551 20.60 -15.81 17.22
N LEU A 552 20.48 -14.63 17.81
CA LEU A 552 19.22 -13.93 17.98
C LEU A 552 19.08 -12.87 16.88
N SER A 553 17.91 -12.85 16.25
CA SER A 553 17.53 -11.79 15.33
C SER A 553 16.10 -11.35 15.61
N ALA A 554 15.79 -10.12 15.24
CA ALA A 554 14.43 -9.62 15.27
C ALA A 554 14.16 -8.74 14.05
N ILE A 555 12.92 -8.71 13.61
CA ILE A 555 12.42 -7.86 12.54
C ILE A 555 11.64 -6.72 13.18
N VAL A 556 11.97 -5.48 12.80
CA VAL A 556 11.22 -4.27 13.12
C VAL A 556 10.21 -4.02 12.02
N THR A 557 8.96 -3.77 12.39
CA THR A 557 7.88 -3.56 11.41
C THR A 557 7.29 -2.15 11.53
N PRO A 558 7.27 -1.37 10.43
CA PRO A 558 7.96 -1.64 9.16
C PRO A 558 9.49 -1.49 9.32
N SER A 559 10.25 -2.06 8.38
CA SER A 559 11.70 -1.90 8.33
C SER A 559 12.07 -0.42 8.18
N GLY A 560 13.16 0.00 8.83
CA GLY A 560 13.63 1.39 8.75
C GLY A 560 12.77 2.41 9.50
N ALA A 561 11.92 1.99 10.44
CA ALA A 561 11.18 2.88 11.31
C ALA A 561 12.10 3.91 12.01
N VAL A 562 11.72 5.19 11.96
CA VAL A 562 12.57 6.32 12.39
C VAL A 562 12.69 6.44 13.90
N ASP A 563 11.75 5.86 14.63
CA ASP A 563 11.73 5.76 16.10
C ASP A 563 12.23 4.40 16.60
N ALA A 564 12.75 3.53 15.71
CA ALA A 564 13.38 2.29 16.11
C ALA A 564 14.65 2.58 16.92
N GLY A 565 14.63 2.17 18.19
CA GLY A 565 15.78 2.24 19.08
C GLY A 565 16.73 1.06 18.90
N GLU A 566 17.67 0.95 19.85
CA GLU A 566 18.53 -0.22 19.95
C GLU A 566 17.71 -1.46 20.34
N LEU A 567 17.95 -2.58 19.68
CA LEU A 567 17.36 -3.86 20.02
C LEU A 567 18.00 -4.38 21.31
N VAL A 568 17.19 -4.58 22.35
CA VAL A 568 17.65 -5.12 23.62
C VAL A 568 17.10 -6.52 23.79
N TYR A 569 17.99 -7.50 23.89
CA TYR A 569 17.64 -8.90 24.12
C TYR A 569 17.86 -9.28 25.58
N THR A 570 16.93 -10.06 26.12
CA THR A 570 17.03 -10.66 27.44
C THR A 570 16.65 -12.13 27.37
N ALA A 571 17.22 -12.95 28.26
CA ALA A 571 16.88 -14.36 28.36
C ALA A 571 16.67 -14.74 29.83
N SER A 572 15.73 -15.65 30.09
CA SER A 572 15.50 -16.18 31.44
C SER A 572 16.61 -17.12 31.90
N VAL A 573 17.41 -17.67 30.97
CA VAL A 573 18.53 -18.57 31.21
C VAL A 573 19.68 -18.22 30.26
N GLY A 574 20.91 -18.27 30.76
CA GLY A 574 22.11 -18.00 29.96
C GLY A 574 22.50 -16.54 29.89
N THR A 575 23.45 -16.24 29.01
CA THR A 575 23.99 -14.88 28.80
C THR A 575 23.93 -14.52 27.33
N ILE A 576 23.66 -13.26 27.04
CA ILE A 576 23.64 -12.75 25.67
C ILE A 576 24.85 -11.85 25.46
N SER A 577 25.62 -12.12 24.41
CA SER A 577 26.72 -11.28 23.96
C SER A 577 26.76 -11.25 22.44
N ASP A 578 26.95 -10.06 21.87
CA ASP A 578 27.02 -9.84 20.41
C ASP A 578 25.85 -10.47 19.63
N GLY A 579 24.64 -10.40 20.18
CA GLY A 579 23.43 -10.95 19.57
C GLY A 579 23.32 -12.48 19.65
N VAL A 580 24.19 -13.16 20.40
CA VAL A 580 24.17 -14.62 20.58
C VAL A 580 23.77 -14.96 22.01
N LEU A 581 22.76 -15.81 22.16
CA LEU A 581 22.41 -16.44 23.43
C LEU A 581 23.31 -17.65 23.67
N HIS A 582 24.08 -17.61 24.75
CA HIS A 582 24.91 -18.70 25.24
C HIS A 582 24.17 -19.45 26.34
N LEU A 583 23.71 -20.67 26.04
CA LEU A 583 23.02 -21.52 27.01
C LEU A 583 24.02 -22.27 27.88
N PRO A 584 23.88 -22.28 29.22
CA PRO A 584 24.78 -23.01 30.10
C PRO A 584 24.51 -24.51 30.06
N TYR A 585 25.56 -25.33 30.18
CA TYR A 585 25.46 -26.80 30.23
C TYR A 585 24.77 -27.33 31.50
N ASP A 586 24.83 -26.59 32.61
CA ASP A 586 24.50 -27.08 33.96
C ASP A 586 23.23 -26.48 34.57
N THR A 587 22.40 -25.82 33.76
CA THR A 587 21.12 -25.28 34.23
C THR A 587 20.10 -26.37 34.55
N ASP A 588 19.34 -26.16 35.63
CA ASP A 588 18.19 -26.98 36.01
C ASP A 588 16.92 -26.60 35.24
N ALA A 589 16.96 -25.53 34.44
CA ALA A 589 15.81 -25.10 33.64
C ALA A 589 15.56 -26.06 32.46
N SER A 590 14.29 -26.33 32.19
CA SER A 590 13.82 -27.09 31.02
C SER A 590 13.34 -26.20 29.87
N VAL A 591 13.22 -24.89 30.10
CA VAL A 591 12.77 -23.89 29.11
C VAL A 591 13.59 -22.61 29.31
N CYS A 592 14.00 -21.99 28.21
CA CYS A 592 14.52 -20.63 28.16
C CYS A 592 13.50 -19.73 27.46
N VAL A 593 13.15 -18.60 28.07
CA VAL A 593 12.33 -17.56 27.44
C VAL A 593 13.28 -16.47 26.98
N VAL A 594 13.25 -16.16 25.68
CA VAL A 594 14.00 -15.05 25.09
C VAL A 594 13.02 -13.94 24.79
N THR A 595 13.36 -12.71 25.17
CA THR A 595 12.55 -11.52 24.93
C THR A 595 13.40 -10.49 24.22
N VAL A 596 12.89 -9.91 23.14
CA VAL A 596 13.44 -8.71 22.52
C VAL A 596 12.55 -7.52 22.85
N THR A 597 13.16 -6.37 23.09
CA THR A 597 12.46 -5.09 23.25
C THR A 597 13.10 -4.02 22.38
N CYS A 598 12.28 -3.12 21.86
CA CYS A 598 12.72 -1.92 21.14
C CYS A 598 11.70 -0.81 21.37
N GLY A 599 12.12 0.28 22.00
CA GLY A 599 11.19 1.31 22.48
C GLY A 599 10.15 0.71 23.44
N GLU A 600 8.87 0.86 23.10
CA GLU A 600 7.74 0.31 23.87
C GLU A 600 7.31 -1.09 23.41
N PHE A 601 7.87 -1.59 22.30
CA PHE A 601 7.50 -2.87 21.72
C PHE A 601 8.35 -4.00 22.30
N SER A 602 7.73 -5.17 22.45
CA SER A 602 8.40 -6.38 22.90
C SER A 602 7.82 -7.61 22.23
N ASP A 603 8.67 -8.60 21.96
CA ASP A 603 8.25 -9.94 21.56
C ASP A 603 9.03 -11.00 22.33
N SER A 604 8.48 -12.21 22.48
CA SER A 604 9.10 -13.28 23.25
C SER A 604 8.87 -14.66 22.65
N ALA A 605 9.89 -15.51 22.74
CA ALA A 605 9.86 -16.89 22.28
C ALA A 605 10.35 -17.84 23.38
N GLU A 606 9.78 -19.05 23.40
CA GLU A 606 10.19 -20.12 24.31
C GLU A 606 11.04 -21.16 23.57
N ILE A 607 12.13 -21.58 24.21
CA ILE A 607 13.04 -22.61 23.73
C ILE A 607 13.01 -23.74 24.74
N SER A 608 12.57 -24.92 24.33
CA SER A 608 12.66 -26.12 25.16
C SER A 608 14.11 -26.60 25.24
N LEU A 609 14.64 -26.73 26.45
CA LEU A 609 16.04 -27.08 26.69
C LEU A 609 16.21 -28.59 26.85
N LEU A 610 16.98 -29.18 25.95
CA LEU A 610 17.36 -30.59 25.96
C LEU A 610 18.69 -30.77 26.70
N ASP A 611 18.80 -31.84 27.48
CA ASP A 611 20.09 -32.23 28.05
C ASP A 611 21.02 -32.76 26.93
N PRO A 612 22.33 -32.48 26.98
CA PRO A 612 23.27 -33.04 26.02
C PRO A 612 23.23 -34.57 26.06
N ALA A 613 23.46 -35.20 24.91
CA ALA A 613 23.34 -36.65 24.77
C ALA A 613 24.60 -37.26 24.15
N VAL A 614 24.96 -38.45 24.61
CA VAL A 614 25.98 -39.31 24.01
C VAL A 614 25.27 -40.54 23.46
N THR A 615 25.58 -40.96 22.24
CA THR A 615 24.97 -42.15 21.63
C THR A 615 26.01 -42.98 20.89
N PHE A 616 25.88 -44.31 20.99
CA PHE A 616 26.70 -45.23 20.21
C PHE A 616 26.02 -45.56 18.87
N GLY A 617 26.77 -45.47 17.79
CA GLY A 617 26.37 -45.88 16.45
C GLY A 617 26.19 -47.39 16.30
N ILE A 618 25.60 -47.78 15.16
CA ILE A 618 25.23 -49.15 14.82
C ILE A 618 26.14 -49.64 13.69
N GLU A 619 27.32 -50.19 14.00
CA GLU A 619 28.11 -50.91 13.00
C GLU A 619 28.31 -52.40 13.34
N SER A 620 28.52 -52.76 14.60
CA SER A 620 28.50 -54.14 15.07
C SER A 620 28.35 -54.18 16.58
N ASP A 621 27.47 -55.05 17.09
CA ASP A 621 27.38 -55.34 18.54
C ASP A 621 28.39 -56.42 18.96
N THR A 622 29.26 -56.87 18.04
CA THR A 622 30.27 -57.91 18.29
C THR A 622 31.67 -57.43 17.90
N LEU A 623 32.61 -57.54 18.84
CA LEU A 623 34.04 -57.30 18.66
C LEU A 623 34.76 -58.64 18.48
N VAL A 624 35.52 -58.79 17.40
CA VAL A 624 36.34 -59.99 17.16
C VAL A 624 37.72 -59.80 17.80
N LYS A 625 38.22 -60.83 18.50
CA LYS A 625 39.55 -60.76 19.13
C LYS A 625 40.65 -60.60 18.07
N ALA A 626 41.71 -59.87 18.43
CA ALA A 626 42.83 -59.48 17.58
C ALA A 626 42.46 -58.51 16.44
N THR A 627 41.30 -57.86 16.53
CA THR A 627 40.86 -56.78 15.64
C THR A 627 40.71 -55.49 16.44
N GLU A 628 41.10 -54.38 15.83
CA GLU A 628 40.87 -53.02 16.33
C GLU A 628 39.57 -52.48 15.71
N TYR A 629 38.74 -51.84 16.52
CA TYR A 629 37.50 -51.20 16.07
C TYR A 629 37.50 -49.73 16.48
N ASP A 630 37.11 -48.86 15.56
CA ASP A 630 36.77 -47.48 15.87
C ASP A 630 35.34 -47.46 16.42
N LEU A 631 35.17 -46.92 17.64
CA LEU A 631 33.83 -46.73 18.19
C LEU A 631 33.18 -45.51 17.57
N PHE A 632 32.06 -45.72 16.90
CA PHE A 632 31.22 -44.64 16.40
C PHE A 632 30.39 -44.11 17.57
N VAL A 633 30.81 -43.00 18.16
CA VAL A 633 30.05 -42.30 19.20
C VAL A 633 29.75 -40.89 18.74
N SER A 634 28.47 -40.54 18.81
CA SER A 634 27.98 -39.20 18.49
C SER A 634 27.62 -38.46 19.77
N VAL A 635 27.94 -37.18 19.81
CA VAL A 635 27.54 -36.24 20.85
C VAL A 635 26.52 -35.26 20.27
N LEU A 636 25.49 -34.92 21.04
CA LEU A 636 24.50 -33.91 20.71
C LEU A 636 24.49 -32.84 21.82
N PRO A 637 24.59 -31.55 21.49
CA PRO A 637 24.77 -31.00 20.14
C PRO A 637 26.14 -31.36 19.54
N ASP A 638 26.24 -31.40 18.21
CA ASP A 638 27.51 -31.72 17.55
C ASP A 638 28.45 -30.51 17.54
N THR A 639 29.18 -30.31 18.63
CA THR A 639 30.17 -29.23 18.77
C THR A 639 31.59 -29.76 18.90
N ALA A 640 32.56 -28.98 18.42
CA ALA A 640 33.98 -29.30 18.55
C ALA A 640 34.42 -29.40 20.03
N GLU A 641 33.82 -28.59 20.90
CA GLU A 641 34.06 -28.63 22.34
C GLU A 641 33.61 -29.97 22.95
N LEU A 642 32.37 -30.39 22.69
CA LEU A 642 31.83 -31.65 23.23
C LEU A 642 32.57 -32.87 22.66
N LYS A 643 32.94 -32.83 21.37
CA LYS A 643 33.78 -33.86 20.75
C LYS A 643 35.17 -33.92 21.40
N GLY A 644 35.77 -32.77 21.68
CA GLY A 644 37.08 -32.69 22.36
C GLY A 644 37.03 -33.13 23.83
N ALA A 645 35.88 -32.97 24.48
CA ALA A 645 35.63 -33.37 25.86
C ALA A 645 35.10 -34.82 26.01
N LEU A 646 34.87 -35.52 24.89
CA LEU A 646 34.42 -36.90 24.89
C LEU A 646 35.52 -37.83 25.42
N LYS A 647 35.16 -38.62 26.43
CA LYS A 647 36.03 -39.60 27.07
C LYS A 647 35.41 -40.98 26.98
N TYR A 648 36.29 -41.97 26.99
CA TYR A 648 35.91 -43.38 26.96
C TYR A 648 36.48 -44.09 28.19
N GLN A 649 35.68 -44.99 28.74
CA GLN A 649 36.06 -45.82 29.88
C GLN A 649 35.49 -47.21 29.71
N ILE A 650 36.30 -48.24 29.99
CA ILE A 650 35.78 -49.59 30.15
C ILE A 650 35.18 -49.69 31.56
N VAL A 651 33.88 -49.95 31.64
CA VAL A 651 33.13 -49.98 32.92
C VAL A 651 33.30 -51.32 33.62
N ASP A 652 33.30 -52.40 32.83
CA ASP A 652 33.49 -53.75 33.31
C ASP A 652 34.31 -54.54 32.29
N ASP A 653 35.58 -54.77 32.64
CA ASP A 653 36.51 -55.70 32.00
C ASP A 653 36.77 -56.94 32.89
N GLY A 654 36.08 -57.02 34.03
CA GLY A 654 36.41 -57.83 35.21
C GLY A 654 37.90 -57.99 35.51
N GLY A 655 38.68 -56.91 35.39
CA GLY A 655 40.09 -56.79 35.74
C GLY A 655 41.08 -57.27 34.66
N ASP A 656 40.63 -57.47 33.43
CA ASP A 656 41.48 -57.94 32.33
C ASP A 656 42.11 -56.80 31.52
N SER A 657 43.34 -56.41 31.91
CA SER A 657 44.20 -55.44 31.20
C SER A 657 44.49 -55.72 29.70
N ARG A 658 43.92 -56.80 29.13
CA ARG A 658 44.06 -57.21 27.73
C ARG A 658 42.92 -56.72 26.83
N ILE A 659 41.97 -55.95 27.36
CA ILE A 659 41.05 -55.10 26.60
C ILE A 659 41.47 -53.66 26.84
N THR A 660 41.75 -52.91 25.77
CA THR A 660 42.20 -51.52 25.87
C THR A 660 41.31 -50.64 25.02
N ILE A 661 41.03 -49.44 25.52
CA ILE A 661 40.41 -48.36 24.78
C ILE A 661 41.33 -47.15 24.80
N THR A 662 41.56 -46.56 23.64
CA THR A 662 42.35 -45.33 23.50
C THR A 662 41.47 -44.09 23.67
N SER A 663 42.10 -42.93 23.84
CA SER A 663 41.39 -41.65 23.99
C SER A 663 40.60 -41.23 22.76
N ASP A 664 40.99 -41.69 21.57
CA ASP A 664 40.28 -41.49 20.30
C ASP A 664 39.19 -42.54 20.03
N GLY A 665 38.85 -43.37 21.03
CA GLY A 665 37.73 -44.30 20.95
C GLY A 665 38.03 -45.61 20.22
N LYS A 666 39.30 -45.99 20.05
CA LYS A 666 39.66 -47.28 19.46
C LYS A 666 39.70 -48.37 20.50
N ILE A 667 38.89 -49.40 20.31
CA ILE A 667 38.85 -50.56 21.19
C ILE A 667 39.59 -51.74 20.57
N THR A 668 40.46 -52.37 21.36
CA THR A 668 41.18 -53.58 20.98
C THR A 668 40.96 -54.67 22.01
N VAL A 669 40.57 -55.86 21.54
CA VAL A 669 40.45 -57.07 22.37
C VAL A 669 41.59 -58.02 22.02
N SER A 670 42.47 -58.33 22.97
CA SER A 670 43.56 -59.28 22.73
C SER A 670 43.06 -60.69 22.40
N ARG A 671 43.79 -61.41 21.54
CA ARG A 671 43.52 -62.83 21.19
C ARG A 671 43.37 -63.75 22.40
N ASN A 672 44.04 -63.44 23.51
CA ASN A 672 44.06 -64.26 24.71
C ASN A 672 43.03 -63.82 25.77
N SER A 673 42.16 -62.84 25.46
CA SER A 673 41.06 -62.44 26.34
C SER A 673 40.12 -63.62 26.57
N LYS A 674 39.70 -63.80 27.83
CA LYS A 674 38.75 -64.85 28.23
C LYS A 674 37.30 -64.36 28.27
N TRP A 675 37.08 -63.09 27.95
CA TRP A 675 35.78 -62.44 28.06
C TRP A 675 34.92 -62.68 26.82
N THR A 676 33.61 -62.77 27.07
CA THR A 676 32.56 -62.94 26.07
C THR A 676 31.80 -61.64 25.80
N SER A 677 32.04 -60.60 26.59
CA SER A 677 31.49 -59.26 26.40
C SER A 677 32.33 -58.19 27.11
N VAL A 678 32.17 -56.93 26.73
CA VAL A 678 32.75 -55.76 27.41
C VAL A 678 31.75 -54.60 27.38
N THR A 679 31.61 -53.87 28.49
CA THR A 679 30.81 -52.64 28.54
C THR A 679 31.72 -51.42 28.47
N VAL A 680 31.47 -50.58 27.47
CA VAL A 680 32.16 -49.30 27.28
C VAL A 680 31.21 -48.17 27.65
N ARG A 681 31.67 -47.25 28.50
CA ARG A 681 31.05 -45.97 28.78
C ARG A 681 31.73 -44.90 27.95
N ALA A 682 30.92 -44.14 27.23
CA ALA A 682 31.33 -42.91 26.60
C ALA A 682 30.63 -41.75 27.33
N TYR A 683 31.38 -40.73 27.71
CA TYR A 683 30.84 -39.63 28.50
C TYR A 683 31.55 -38.32 28.16
N VAL A 684 30.84 -37.22 28.27
CA VAL A 684 31.39 -35.87 28.09
C VAL A 684 31.52 -35.22 29.45
N GLU A 685 32.72 -34.68 29.72
CA GLU A 685 33.03 -34.01 30.98
C GLU A 685 33.58 -32.62 30.72
N ILE A 686 32.86 -31.60 31.19
CA ILE A 686 33.25 -30.18 31.12
C ILE A 686 33.41 -29.68 32.56
N ASP A 687 34.51 -28.97 32.84
CA ASP A 687 34.84 -28.43 34.16
C ASP A 687 34.73 -29.42 35.34
N GLY A 688 35.02 -30.70 35.06
CA GLY A 688 34.99 -31.78 36.06
C GLY A 688 33.60 -32.34 36.37
N LYS A 689 32.56 -31.94 35.63
CA LYS A 689 31.19 -32.48 35.72
C LYS A 689 30.85 -33.29 34.48
N VAL A 690 30.31 -34.49 34.67
CA VAL A 690 29.77 -35.30 33.56
C VAL A 690 28.42 -34.71 33.17
N ILE A 691 28.32 -34.23 31.94
CA ILE A 691 27.11 -33.56 31.41
C ILE A 691 26.27 -34.48 30.52
N ALA A 692 26.87 -35.54 29.97
CA ALA A 692 26.19 -36.54 29.17
C ALA A 692 26.98 -37.85 29.18
N GLU A 693 26.29 -38.98 29.13
CA GLU A 693 26.91 -40.30 29.08
C GLU A 693 26.03 -41.35 28.43
N ALA A 694 26.66 -42.40 27.92
CA ALA A 694 26.01 -43.62 27.49
C ALA A 694 26.93 -44.81 27.74
N GLU A 695 26.31 -45.98 27.89
CA GLU A 695 27.02 -47.25 27.98
C GLU A 695 26.54 -48.19 26.87
N LYS A 696 27.46 -48.94 26.29
CA LYS A 696 27.15 -50.01 25.34
C LYS A 696 27.94 -51.27 25.67
N THR A 697 27.22 -52.39 25.74
CA THR A 697 27.82 -53.72 25.91
C THR A 697 28.01 -54.37 24.54
N PHE A 698 29.25 -54.74 24.24
CA PHE A 698 29.61 -55.47 23.03
C PHE A 698 29.85 -56.94 23.37
N ALA A 699 29.35 -57.86 22.55
CA ALA A 699 29.76 -59.26 22.58
C ALA A 699 31.20 -59.41 22.05
N ILE A 700 31.93 -60.42 22.52
CA ILE A 700 33.29 -60.73 22.06
C ILE A 700 33.29 -62.11 21.41
N ALA A 701 33.74 -62.17 20.15
CA ALA A 701 33.85 -63.40 19.38
C ALA A 701 35.32 -63.77 19.11
N ASP A 702 35.60 -65.06 19.05
CA ASP A 702 36.90 -65.54 18.55
C ASP A 702 36.99 -65.32 17.03
N PRO A 703 38.19 -65.02 16.49
CA PRO A 703 38.40 -64.92 15.04
C PRO A 703 38.10 -66.26 14.37
N VAL A 704 37.32 -66.21 13.28
CA VAL A 704 36.94 -67.37 12.45
C VAL A 704 38.15 -67.97 11.74
#